data_AF-A0A1K2HM81-F1
#
_entry.id   AF-A0A1K2HM81-F1
#
_cell.length_a   1.000
_cell.length_b   1.000
_cell.length_c   1.000
_cell.angle_alpha   90.00
_cell.angle_beta   90.00
_cell.angle_gamma   90.00
#
_symmetry.space_group_name_H-M   'P 1'
#
loop_
_entity.id
_entity.type
_entity.pdbx_description
1 polymer ?
#
loop_
_entity_poly.entity_id
_entity_poly.type
_entity_poly.pdbx_seq_one_letter_code
_entity_poly.pdbx_strand_id
1 'polypeptide(L)'
;MPIRRYHLCRRPAWLAASLLLALSAATQASGGYSDEQRVGTSRLQPEPAAMPRFLNGQLGVLWPSYERSYLMLAYRQTLGLKPAHEEALAALLKPTSQDAPSTTGSDAKPYGAQNWIETRRQFGLRDTPYPIESGIREQISYVYSENCQPGAFELAARTLAQRQRDHGQADDWVKLWAQGQDAVFSTCDKRNTALSLPTLPANAPRWLQQDQAYQAAAMLLYQDKLAEASQAFDSLAADTASPWHEWAGYLSVRSWWRETFTEPAAYATLRETAPSWAEHPMAQRLRHTVRNAKDEEVREAAQELYDILATRYAPKAAHLALWQQMNEPEPVPDLDGWISSARWLWAVMGEADYADDWLFQTRKAATAGIRSTSSDAAQKLIAGWQRTQSPIWLASALMALSGKSSSDLSQADLDTLIDASRQYQPEHPLYLHFAWQRARLALAREDYPGARKELAQVAPQLKRESLGTRQAFDQLSMLAAADLPTLARYLVRTSLGKEIIDSDFAQFVAEEPTPLIEQASRSWLLANLNGEDLLSLAKIKTLPDAIRLQLAGEAWRMGALLDQPKLEKSAYETWSSLSSQKIAPAAQRFHLARSMLLKALPRLNQNESGVAATGYHSWTPSEQPADYRWETRPAFQNTAQRAAQQTDLNTLRERNETEWLGRQILPWLSTQPKSAEGPALLEKLVWESRRGMRHTPTSRAAFQLLHKQYPNSPEAQRTRYYY
;
A
#
# COMPACT_ATOMS: atom_id res chain seq x y z
N MET A 1 -16.37 -79.05 -29.65
CA MET A 1 -16.78 -78.48 -28.35
C MET A 1 -15.79 -78.97 -27.30
N PRO A 2 -15.32 -78.15 -26.33
CA PRO A 2 -15.57 -76.72 -26.14
C PRO A 2 -14.68 -75.78 -26.99
N ILE A 3 -13.73 -75.04 -26.38
CA ILE A 3 -13.55 -73.57 -26.52
C ILE A 3 -12.05 -73.21 -26.27
N ARG A 4 -11.31 -72.41 -27.08
CA ARG A 4 -11.31 -70.92 -27.30
C ARG A 4 -10.91 -70.13 -26.01
N ARG A 5 -9.95 -69.19 -25.92
CA ARG A 5 -9.58 -68.04 -26.79
C ARG A 5 -8.18 -67.43 -26.48
N TYR A 6 -7.45 -67.05 -27.55
CA TYR A 6 -6.64 -65.82 -27.80
C TYR A 6 -5.54 -65.28 -26.86
N HIS A 7 -4.35 -65.07 -27.46
CA HIS A 7 -3.41 -63.97 -27.16
C HIS A 7 -3.96 -62.61 -27.64
N LEU A 8 -3.58 -61.49 -27.01
CA LEU A 8 -3.00 -60.29 -27.67
C LEU A 8 -2.67 -59.11 -26.71
N CYS A 9 -1.62 -58.37 -27.08
CA CYS A 9 -1.07 -57.12 -26.54
C CYS A 9 -2.05 -56.03 -26.06
N ARG A 10 -1.63 -55.23 -25.06
CA ARG A 10 -1.28 -53.77 -25.22
C ARG A 10 -0.74 -53.09 -23.93
N ARG A 11 0.25 -52.20 -24.12
CA ARG A 11 0.59 -51.03 -23.26
C ARG A 11 -0.47 -49.91 -23.46
N PRO A 12 -0.45 -48.73 -22.79
CA PRO A 12 0.19 -48.28 -21.52
C PRO A 12 -0.87 -47.66 -20.56
N ALA A 13 -0.45 -46.96 -19.47
CA ALA A 13 -0.94 -45.61 -19.06
C ALA A 13 -0.64 -45.28 -17.57
N TRP A 14 0.56 -44.78 -17.27
CA TRP A 14 0.87 -44.10 -16.00
C TRP A 14 1.74 -42.87 -16.29
N LEU A 15 1.13 -41.76 -16.74
CA LEU A 15 1.80 -40.45 -16.92
C LEU A 15 0.80 -39.30 -17.23
N ALA A 16 -0.43 -39.33 -16.70
CA ALA A 16 -1.50 -38.38 -17.07
C ALA A 16 -2.15 -37.61 -15.89
N ALA A 17 -1.75 -37.86 -14.64
CA ALA A 17 -2.37 -37.22 -13.46
C ALA A 17 -1.67 -35.90 -13.02
N SER A 18 -0.40 -35.71 -13.37
CA SER A 18 0.43 -34.60 -12.85
C SER A 18 0.30 -33.27 -13.62
N LEU A 19 -0.42 -33.23 -14.74
CA LEU A 19 -0.58 -32.04 -15.59
C LEU A 19 -1.91 -31.29 -15.40
N LEU A 20 -2.85 -31.84 -14.63
CA LEU A 20 -4.18 -31.22 -14.41
C LEU A 20 -4.26 -30.37 -13.14
N LEU A 21 -3.31 -30.50 -12.20
CA LEU A 21 -3.26 -29.70 -10.97
C LEU A 21 -2.62 -28.31 -11.15
N ALA A 22 -2.00 -28.04 -12.31
CA ALA A 22 -1.40 -26.73 -12.62
C ALA A 22 -2.39 -25.73 -13.25
N LEU A 23 -3.64 -26.14 -13.53
CA LEU A 23 -4.64 -25.34 -14.25
C LEU A 23 -5.80 -24.84 -13.37
N SER A 24 -5.80 -25.15 -12.07
CA SER A 24 -6.86 -24.76 -11.12
C SER A 24 -6.58 -23.46 -10.35
N ALA A 25 -5.39 -22.87 -10.49
CA ALA A 25 -4.96 -21.68 -9.74
C ALA A 25 -5.46 -20.33 -10.33
N ALA A 26 -6.34 -20.36 -11.35
CA ALA A 26 -6.74 -19.18 -12.13
C ALA A 26 -8.24 -18.84 -12.03
N THR A 27 -8.89 -19.18 -10.91
CA THR A 27 -10.28 -18.77 -10.60
C THR A 27 -10.39 -18.08 -9.24
N GLN A 28 -9.60 -17.02 -9.08
CA GLN A 28 -9.87 -15.92 -8.14
C GLN A 28 -10.44 -14.77 -8.97
N ALA A 29 -11.71 -14.43 -8.80
CA ALA A 29 -12.41 -13.44 -9.61
C ALA A 29 -13.32 -12.53 -8.76
N SER A 30 -12.72 -11.57 -8.06
CA SER A 30 -13.33 -10.26 -7.76
C SER A 30 -12.24 -9.27 -7.32
N GLY A 31 -12.40 -8.00 -7.68
CA GLY A 31 -11.35 -6.98 -7.66
C GLY A 31 -10.77 -6.60 -6.28
N GLY A 32 -9.44 -6.48 -6.27
CA GLY A 32 -8.66 -5.53 -5.48
C GLY A 32 -7.54 -5.03 -6.40
N TYR A 33 -7.37 -3.70 -6.53
CA TYR A 33 -6.36 -3.10 -7.42
C TYR A 33 -5.11 -2.71 -6.62
N SER A 34 -4.41 -3.68 -6.06
CA SER A 34 -3.12 -3.44 -5.42
C SER A 34 -2.01 -3.35 -6.47
N ASP A 35 -1.36 -2.18 -6.56
CA ASP A 35 -0.22 -1.97 -7.44
C ASP A 35 1.07 -2.34 -6.67
N GLU A 36 1.45 -3.62 -6.72
CA GLU A 36 2.72 -4.09 -6.15
C GLU A 36 3.93 -3.59 -6.96
N GLN A 37 4.82 -2.82 -6.33
CA GLN A 37 6.03 -2.31 -6.99
C GLN A 37 7.28 -2.54 -6.16
N ARG A 38 8.32 -3.13 -6.75
CA ARG A 38 9.66 -3.15 -6.13
C ARG A 38 10.31 -1.78 -6.21
N VAL A 39 10.82 -1.31 -5.08
CA VAL A 39 11.46 0.01 -4.98
C VAL A 39 12.90 -0.10 -4.47
N GLY A 40 13.79 0.73 -5.01
CA GLY A 40 15.11 0.99 -4.42
C GLY A 40 15.07 2.10 -3.36
N THR A 41 14.03 2.93 -3.38
CA THR A 41 13.81 3.99 -2.40
C THR A 41 12.33 4.01 -2.03
N SER A 42 11.99 3.71 -0.78
CA SER A 42 10.61 3.90 -0.31
C SER A 42 10.29 5.40 -0.25
N ARG A 43 9.12 5.76 -0.78
CA ARG A 43 8.59 7.12 -0.76
C ARG A 43 7.43 7.29 0.23
N LEU A 44 7.04 6.21 0.89
CA LEU A 44 5.92 6.15 1.82
C LEU A 44 6.42 6.09 3.28
N GLN A 45 7.62 5.57 3.50
CA GLN A 45 8.26 5.51 4.82
C GLN A 45 9.80 5.45 4.75
N PRO A 46 10.51 5.63 5.89
CA PRO A 46 11.91 5.23 6.00
C PRO A 46 12.13 3.75 5.71
N GLU A 47 13.29 3.38 5.16
CA GLU A 47 13.72 1.99 5.00
C GLU A 47 13.67 1.27 6.36
N PRO A 48 12.95 0.13 6.52
CA PRO A 48 12.79 -0.52 7.82
C PRO A 48 14.11 -0.85 8.54
N ALA A 49 15.11 -1.34 7.79
CA ALA A 49 16.45 -1.61 8.31
C ALA A 49 17.24 -0.36 8.72
N ALA A 50 16.80 0.83 8.26
CA ALA A 50 17.36 2.12 8.63
C ALA A 50 16.53 2.86 9.70
N MET A 51 15.37 2.32 10.12
CA MET A 51 14.47 2.99 11.07
C MET A 51 15.16 3.39 12.39
N PRO A 52 16.04 2.57 13.01
CA PRO A 52 16.78 3.00 14.21
C PRO A 52 17.69 4.20 13.96
N ARG A 53 18.23 4.35 12.74
CA ARG A 53 19.06 5.49 12.35
C ARG A 53 18.22 6.74 12.10
N PHE A 54 17.08 6.56 11.43
CA PHE A 54 16.09 7.62 11.19
C PHE A 54 15.59 8.25 12.49
N LEU A 55 15.21 7.42 13.48
CA LEU A 55 14.79 7.88 14.79
C LEU A 55 15.92 8.67 15.50
N ASN A 56 17.17 8.24 15.38
CA ASN A 56 18.36 8.93 15.91
C ASN A 56 18.85 10.11 15.04
N GLY A 57 17.98 10.71 14.22
CA GLY A 57 18.28 11.94 13.46
C GLY A 57 19.05 11.75 12.15
N GLN A 58 19.39 10.52 11.74
CA GLN A 58 19.93 10.25 10.40
C GLN A 58 18.76 10.13 9.40
N LEU A 59 18.11 11.27 9.13
CA LEU A 59 16.85 11.34 8.36
C LEU A 59 17.03 11.05 6.86
N GLY A 60 18.23 11.21 6.31
CA GLY A 60 18.52 10.99 4.90
C GLY A 60 17.76 11.95 3.97
N VAL A 61 16.91 11.40 3.10
CA VAL A 61 16.01 12.17 2.21
C VAL A 61 14.56 11.94 2.62
N LEU A 62 13.95 12.95 3.24
CA LEU A 62 12.51 12.98 3.49
C LEU A 62 11.71 13.13 2.19
N TRP A 63 10.60 12.42 2.07
CA TRP A 63 9.65 12.54 0.96
C TRP A 63 8.32 13.13 1.45
N PRO A 64 7.66 14.02 0.68
CA PRO A 64 6.39 14.62 1.11
C PRO A 64 5.22 13.62 1.06
N SER A 65 5.41 12.48 0.42
CA SER A 65 4.50 11.32 0.43
C SER A 65 4.68 10.39 1.64
N TYR A 66 5.64 10.66 2.53
CA TYR A 66 5.77 9.90 3.78
C TYR A 66 4.49 9.97 4.62
N GLU A 67 4.21 8.88 5.33
CA GLU A 67 3.16 8.85 6.34
C GLU A 67 3.41 9.95 7.39
N ARG A 68 2.32 10.56 7.88
CA ARG A 68 2.39 11.78 8.68
C ARG A 68 3.15 11.55 9.99
N SER A 69 3.08 10.35 10.57
CA SER A 69 3.88 9.92 11.72
C SER A 69 5.39 10.12 11.50
N TYR A 70 5.95 9.64 10.38
CA TYR A 70 7.37 9.72 10.06
C TYR A 70 7.85 11.17 9.86
N LEU A 71 7.03 12.00 9.21
CA LEU A 71 7.32 13.42 9.06
C LEU A 71 7.33 14.14 10.42
N MET A 72 6.41 13.80 11.33
CA MET A 72 6.38 14.35 12.69
C MET A 72 7.61 13.93 13.52
N LEU A 73 8.01 12.65 13.41
CA LEU A 73 9.21 12.14 14.07
C LEU A 73 10.48 12.82 13.52
N ALA A 74 10.55 13.03 12.20
CA ALA A 74 11.61 13.81 11.57
C ALA A 74 11.67 15.24 12.10
N TYR A 75 10.51 15.91 12.23
CA TYR A 75 10.42 17.26 12.78
C TYR A 75 11.05 17.38 14.18
N ARG A 76 10.75 16.44 15.10
CA ARG A 76 11.41 16.40 16.43
C ARG A 76 12.93 16.34 16.33
N GLN A 77 13.46 15.55 15.40
CA GLN A 77 14.92 15.50 15.17
C GLN A 77 15.47 16.84 14.68
N THR A 78 14.74 17.59 13.85
CA THR A 78 15.16 18.94 13.41
C THR A 78 15.22 19.98 14.54
N LEU A 79 14.48 19.74 15.63
CA LEU A 79 14.51 20.55 16.84
C LEU A 79 15.57 20.08 17.87
N GLY A 80 16.29 18.99 17.59
CA GLY A 80 17.24 18.37 18.53
C GLY A 80 16.56 17.62 19.70
N LEU A 81 15.25 17.34 19.60
CA LEU A 81 14.49 16.64 20.64
C LEU A 81 14.67 15.13 20.48
N LYS A 82 14.76 14.41 21.61
CA LYS A 82 14.99 12.96 21.59
C LYS A 82 13.77 12.22 21.02
N PRO A 83 13.96 11.15 20.24
CA PRO A 83 12.91 10.17 19.96
C PRO A 83 12.59 9.35 21.23
N ALA A 84 11.42 8.72 21.26
CA ALA A 84 11.12 7.68 22.23
C ALA A 84 11.79 6.33 21.85
N HIS A 85 11.73 5.38 22.79
CA HIS A 85 12.52 4.14 22.87
C HIS A 85 12.39 3.17 21.68
N GLU A 86 13.22 2.11 21.66
CA GLU A 86 13.19 1.04 20.63
C GLU A 86 11.80 0.40 20.42
N GLU A 87 10.89 0.48 21.40
CA GLU A 87 9.49 0.04 21.28
C GLU A 87 8.69 0.85 20.25
N ALA A 88 9.06 2.12 20.00
CA ALA A 88 8.55 2.93 18.89
C ALA A 88 8.77 2.27 17.52
N LEU A 89 9.85 1.52 17.37
CA LEU A 89 10.16 0.77 16.16
C LEU A 89 9.13 -0.34 15.90
N ALA A 90 8.66 -0.99 16.98
CA ALA A 90 7.66 -2.04 16.89
C ALA A 90 6.27 -1.46 16.59
N ALA A 91 5.90 -0.31 17.16
CA ALA A 91 4.65 0.39 16.85
C ALA A 91 4.55 0.78 15.36
N LEU A 92 5.63 1.34 14.79
CA LEU A 92 5.69 1.74 13.37
C LEU A 92 5.73 0.58 12.38
N LEU A 93 6.18 -0.61 12.82
CA LEU A 93 6.34 -1.81 11.98
C LEU A 93 5.23 -2.85 12.17
N LYS A 94 4.37 -2.73 13.19
CA LYS A 94 3.11 -3.48 13.25
C LYS A 94 2.26 -3.06 12.05
N PRO A 95 1.80 -3.99 11.18
CA PRO A 95 0.60 -3.73 10.42
C PRO A 95 -0.53 -3.64 11.44
N THR A 96 -0.88 -2.42 11.82
CA THR A 96 -1.92 -2.12 12.80
C THR A 96 -3.22 -2.73 12.30
N SER A 97 -3.73 -3.75 12.99
CA SER A 97 -5.04 -4.36 12.72
C SER A 97 -6.23 -3.43 13.03
N GLN A 98 -5.97 -2.12 13.08
CA GLN A 98 -6.91 -1.01 13.26
C GLN A 98 -6.73 0.08 12.19
N ASP A 99 -5.57 0.18 11.52
CA ASP A 99 -5.43 1.00 10.31
C ASP A 99 -5.86 0.19 9.09
N ALA A 100 -7.14 -0.18 9.11
CA ALA A 100 -7.86 -0.68 7.96
C ALA A 100 -9.18 0.08 7.79
N PRO A 101 -9.28 1.06 6.86
CA PRO A 101 -10.51 1.28 6.12
C PRO A 101 -10.89 -0.01 5.39
N SER A 102 -11.63 -0.87 6.09
CA SER A 102 -12.45 -1.95 5.56
C SER A 102 -11.95 -2.55 4.23
N THR A 103 -10.83 -3.30 4.24
CA THR A 103 -10.49 -4.13 3.08
C THR A 103 -11.67 -5.08 2.84
N THR A 104 -12.34 -4.93 1.71
CA THR A 104 -13.40 -5.84 1.26
C THR A 104 -12.78 -7.17 0.82
N GLY A 105 -12.29 -7.94 1.80
CA GLY A 105 -11.61 -9.22 1.63
C GLY A 105 -11.73 -10.03 2.92
N SER A 106 -12.38 -11.19 2.84
CA SER A 106 -12.96 -11.95 3.97
C SER A 106 -11.99 -12.71 4.87
N ASP A 107 -10.67 -12.58 4.67
CA ASP A 107 -9.76 -13.68 4.98
C ASP A 107 -8.82 -13.43 6.19
N ALA A 108 -8.73 -12.19 6.68
CA ALA A 108 -7.97 -11.85 7.88
C ALA A 108 -8.84 -12.02 9.15
N LYS A 109 -8.91 -13.25 9.68
CA LYS A 109 -9.62 -13.54 10.94
C LYS A 109 -8.93 -12.89 12.14
N PRO A 110 -9.62 -12.08 12.98
CA PRO A 110 -9.03 -11.49 14.18
C PRO A 110 -8.49 -12.57 15.13
N TYR A 111 -7.28 -12.40 15.65
CA TYR A 111 -6.61 -13.38 16.53
C TYR A 111 -7.49 -13.79 17.74
N GLY A 112 -8.23 -12.85 18.34
CA GLY A 112 -9.14 -13.13 19.46
C GLY A 112 -10.26 -14.13 19.12
N ALA A 113 -10.87 -14.03 17.94
CA ALA A 113 -11.94 -14.93 17.51
C ALA A 113 -11.42 -16.37 17.31
N GLN A 114 -10.18 -16.52 16.83
CA GLN A 114 -9.50 -17.82 16.73
C GLN A 114 -9.26 -18.42 18.13
N ASN A 115 -8.73 -17.63 19.07
CA ASN A 115 -8.50 -18.05 20.45
C ASN A 115 -9.79 -18.57 21.13
N TRP A 116 -10.92 -17.89 20.93
CA TRP A 116 -12.24 -18.36 21.42
C TRP A 116 -12.63 -19.73 20.82
N ILE A 117 -12.47 -19.93 19.51
CA ILE A 117 -12.77 -21.20 18.84
C ILE A 117 -11.86 -22.32 19.34
N GLU A 118 -10.55 -22.07 19.48
CA GLU A 118 -9.58 -23.04 19.97
C GLU A 118 -9.84 -23.44 21.42
N THR A 119 -10.11 -22.44 22.28
CA THR A 119 -10.49 -22.65 23.69
C THR A 119 -11.72 -23.56 23.78
N ARG A 120 -12.77 -23.31 22.98
CA ARG A 120 -13.97 -24.18 22.96
C ARG A 120 -13.65 -25.63 22.58
N ARG A 121 -12.78 -25.85 21.59
CA ARG A 121 -12.36 -27.18 21.12
C ARG A 121 -11.55 -27.94 22.16
N GLN A 122 -10.62 -27.29 22.85
CA GLN A 122 -9.85 -27.87 23.95
C GLN A 122 -10.75 -28.44 25.06
N PHE A 123 -11.97 -27.92 25.19
CA PHE A 123 -12.95 -28.28 26.20
C PHE A 123 -14.12 -29.12 25.68
N GLY A 124 -13.98 -29.74 24.49
CA GLY A 124 -14.95 -30.69 23.96
C GLY A 124 -16.30 -30.09 23.55
N LEU A 125 -16.41 -28.76 23.46
CA LEU A 125 -17.58 -28.09 22.90
C LEU A 125 -17.60 -28.25 21.37
N ARG A 126 -18.79 -28.37 20.78
CA ARG A 126 -18.95 -28.45 19.32
C ARG A 126 -18.62 -27.10 18.67
N ASP A 127 -17.98 -27.14 17.50
CA ASP A 127 -17.85 -25.98 16.62
C ASP A 127 -19.20 -25.29 16.41
N THR A 128 -19.21 -23.95 16.32
CA THR A 128 -20.45 -23.18 16.11
C THR A 128 -21.06 -23.47 14.74
N PRO A 129 -22.40 -23.40 14.60
CA PRO A 129 -23.08 -23.57 13.32
C PRO A 129 -22.95 -22.34 12.39
N TYR A 130 -22.21 -21.30 12.81
CA TYR A 130 -22.01 -20.04 12.09
C TYR A 130 -20.54 -19.57 12.26
N PRO A 131 -20.00 -18.77 11.32
CA PRO A 131 -18.67 -18.21 11.43
C PRO A 131 -18.62 -17.13 12.53
N ILE A 132 -17.72 -17.29 13.49
CA ILE A 132 -17.45 -16.27 14.50
C ILE A 132 -16.47 -15.26 13.90
N GLU A 133 -17.02 -14.15 13.41
CA GLU A 133 -16.31 -13.04 12.79
C GLU A 133 -16.79 -11.73 13.43
N SER A 134 -15.90 -10.75 13.58
CA SER A 134 -16.35 -9.40 13.91
C SER A 134 -16.83 -8.70 12.66
N GLY A 135 -18.08 -8.25 12.65
CA GLY A 135 -18.58 -7.35 11.61
C GLY A 135 -17.88 -5.99 11.68
N ILE A 136 -17.78 -5.35 10.52
CA ILE A 136 -17.31 -3.97 10.39
C ILE A 136 -18.48 -3.02 10.67
N ARG A 137 -18.27 -2.06 11.57
CA ARG A 137 -19.22 -1.03 11.97
C ARG A 137 -18.65 0.34 11.62
N GLU A 138 -19.39 1.12 10.83
CA GLU A 138 -19.09 2.55 10.64
C GLU A 138 -19.28 3.29 11.97
N GLN A 139 -18.34 4.19 12.29
CA GLN A 139 -18.42 5.09 13.43
C GLN A 139 -18.97 6.43 12.95
N ILE A 140 -18.14 7.21 12.27
CA ILE A 140 -18.46 8.54 11.72
C ILE A 140 -17.64 8.71 10.43
N SER A 141 -18.27 9.22 9.36
CA SER A 141 -17.58 9.69 8.14
C SER A 141 -16.50 8.74 7.61
N TYR A 142 -16.88 7.53 7.19
CA TYR A 142 -15.96 6.52 6.65
C TYR A 142 -14.89 5.97 7.62
N VAL A 143 -14.92 6.34 8.91
CA VAL A 143 -14.11 5.66 9.94
C VAL A 143 -14.82 4.38 10.37
N TYR A 144 -14.20 3.23 10.11
CA TYR A 144 -14.73 1.91 10.45
C TYR A 144 -14.08 1.33 11.72
N SER A 145 -14.76 0.35 12.33
CA SER A 145 -14.25 -0.37 13.50
C SER A 145 -14.87 -1.75 13.63
N GLU A 146 -14.20 -2.67 14.30
CA GLU A 146 -14.78 -3.96 14.70
C GLU A 146 -15.94 -3.76 15.69
N ASN A 147 -17.11 -4.35 15.40
CA ASN A 147 -18.23 -4.35 16.34
C ASN A 147 -17.87 -5.12 17.63
N CYS A 148 -17.21 -6.28 17.50
CA CYS A 148 -16.69 -7.08 18.60
C CYS A 148 -15.16 -7.04 18.60
N GLN A 149 -14.60 -6.29 19.54
CA GLN A 149 -13.15 -6.09 19.67
C GLN A 149 -12.44 -7.38 20.16
N PRO A 150 -11.14 -7.59 19.86
CA PRO A 150 -10.42 -8.83 20.18
C PRO A 150 -10.48 -9.21 21.66
N GLY A 151 -10.31 -8.23 22.55
CA GLY A 151 -10.38 -8.41 24.00
C GLY A 151 -11.73 -8.97 24.51
N ALA A 152 -12.83 -8.83 23.77
CA ALA A 152 -14.11 -9.45 24.13
C ALA A 152 -14.07 -10.97 23.99
N PHE A 153 -13.41 -11.48 22.93
CA PHE A 153 -13.21 -12.91 22.73
C PHE A 153 -12.20 -13.49 23.73
N GLU A 154 -11.17 -12.74 24.08
CA GLU A 154 -10.19 -13.14 25.09
C GLU A 154 -10.78 -13.19 26.50
N LEU A 155 -11.57 -12.18 26.91
CA LEU A 155 -12.29 -12.17 28.18
C LEU A 155 -13.28 -13.34 28.28
N ALA A 156 -13.98 -13.65 27.19
CA ALA A 156 -14.82 -14.84 27.08
C ALA A 156 -14.02 -16.15 27.22
N ALA A 157 -12.87 -16.28 26.55
CA ALA A 157 -12.01 -17.45 26.65
C ALA A 157 -11.45 -17.62 28.08
N ARG A 158 -10.98 -16.54 28.73
CA ARG A 158 -10.55 -16.53 30.14
C ARG A 158 -11.68 -16.96 31.07
N THR A 159 -12.89 -16.44 30.86
CA THR A 159 -14.07 -16.77 31.67
C THR A 159 -14.50 -18.22 31.51
N LEU A 160 -14.50 -18.76 30.28
CA LEU A 160 -14.79 -20.17 30.03
C LEU A 160 -13.82 -21.09 30.79
N ALA A 161 -12.51 -20.82 30.68
CA ALA A 161 -11.49 -21.57 31.39
C ALA A 161 -11.66 -21.46 32.92
N GLN A 162 -12.07 -20.29 33.43
CA GLN A 162 -12.33 -20.10 34.86
C GLN A 162 -13.56 -20.88 35.34
N ARG A 163 -14.71 -20.78 34.66
CA ARG A 163 -15.94 -21.54 35.03
C ARG A 163 -15.72 -23.04 34.99
N GLN A 164 -14.85 -23.54 34.11
CA GLN A 164 -14.46 -24.96 34.09
C GLN A 164 -13.53 -25.37 35.23
N ARG A 165 -12.64 -24.49 35.69
CA ARG A 165 -11.85 -24.73 36.92
C ARG A 165 -12.77 -24.79 38.14
N ASP A 166 -13.76 -23.90 38.20
CA ASP A 166 -14.66 -23.76 39.36
C ASP A 166 -15.78 -24.82 39.41
N HIS A 167 -16.22 -25.35 38.26
CA HIS A 167 -17.42 -26.20 38.17
C HIS A 167 -17.21 -27.51 37.37
N GLY A 168 -16.12 -27.64 36.60
CA GLY A 168 -15.76 -28.84 35.84
C GLY A 168 -16.15 -28.80 34.35
N GLN A 169 -15.34 -29.44 33.49
CA GLN A 169 -15.55 -29.45 32.03
C GLN A 169 -16.84 -30.14 31.57
N ALA A 170 -17.31 -31.15 32.31
CA ALA A 170 -18.49 -31.93 31.94
C ALA A 170 -19.81 -31.31 32.41
N ASP A 171 -19.76 -30.21 33.19
CA ASP A 171 -20.93 -29.58 33.79
C ASP A 171 -21.83 -28.92 32.72
N ASP A 172 -23.13 -29.22 32.77
CA ASP A 172 -24.10 -28.73 31.77
C ASP A 172 -24.37 -27.21 31.89
N TRP A 173 -24.17 -26.61 33.06
CA TRP A 173 -24.25 -25.16 33.26
C TRP A 173 -23.11 -24.43 32.55
N VAL A 174 -21.90 -25.01 32.55
CA VAL A 174 -20.75 -24.45 31.83
C VAL A 174 -20.94 -24.55 30.31
N LYS A 175 -21.56 -25.64 29.81
CA LYS A 175 -21.96 -25.76 28.40
C LYS A 175 -23.04 -24.75 28.04
N LEU A 176 -24.02 -24.54 28.92
CA LEU A 176 -25.12 -23.58 28.73
C LEU A 176 -24.60 -22.13 28.72
N TRP A 177 -23.64 -21.81 29.59
CA TRP A 177 -22.91 -20.55 29.58
C TRP A 177 -22.20 -20.30 28.24
N ALA A 178 -21.49 -21.31 27.72
CA ALA A 178 -20.75 -21.19 26.46
C ALA A 178 -21.70 -20.98 25.26
N GLN A 179 -22.85 -21.66 25.25
CA GLN A 179 -23.92 -21.42 24.26
C GLN A 179 -24.48 -19.99 24.36
N GLY A 180 -24.60 -19.44 25.56
CA GLY A 180 -24.97 -18.03 25.76
C GLY A 180 -23.93 -17.08 25.17
N GLN A 181 -22.64 -17.36 25.36
CA GLN A 181 -21.57 -16.54 24.80
C GLN A 181 -21.47 -16.66 23.27
N ASP A 182 -21.73 -17.83 22.72
CA ASP A 182 -21.89 -18.02 21.27
C ASP A 182 -23.09 -17.19 20.75
N ALA A 183 -24.23 -17.17 21.45
CA ALA A 183 -25.35 -16.32 21.05
C ALA A 183 -24.98 -14.83 21.05
N VAL A 184 -24.23 -14.33 22.04
CA VAL A 184 -23.65 -12.98 22.02
C VAL A 184 -22.80 -12.76 20.76
N PHE A 185 -21.82 -13.65 20.50
CA PHE A 185 -20.91 -13.47 19.36
C PHE A 185 -21.55 -13.67 17.98
N SER A 186 -22.70 -14.34 17.89
CA SER A 186 -23.49 -14.39 16.65
C SER A 186 -23.99 -13.01 16.19
N THR A 187 -24.06 -12.02 17.10
CA THR A 187 -24.46 -10.64 16.79
C THR A 187 -23.31 -9.72 16.38
N CYS A 188 -22.07 -10.20 16.41
CA CYS A 188 -20.89 -9.41 16.05
C CYS A 188 -20.92 -8.96 14.58
N ASP A 189 -21.40 -9.81 13.69
CA ASP A 189 -21.63 -9.49 12.28
C ASP A 189 -23.14 -9.41 11.98
N LYS A 190 -23.59 -8.23 11.56
CA LYS A 190 -25.00 -7.96 11.19
C LYS A 190 -25.48 -8.76 9.96
N ARG A 191 -24.56 -9.39 9.20
CA ARG A 191 -24.88 -10.30 8.09
C ARG A 191 -25.30 -11.69 8.58
N ASN A 192 -24.93 -12.07 9.81
CA ASN A 192 -25.29 -13.36 10.40
C ASN A 192 -26.69 -13.33 11.01
N THR A 193 -27.37 -14.48 10.97
CA THR A 193 -28.61 -14.67 11.73
C THR A 193 -28.29 -14.74 13.22
N ALA A 194 -28.68 -13.71 13.97
CA ALA A 194 -28.51 -13.68 15.42
C ALA A 194 -29.21 -14.88 16.10
N LEU A 195 -28.47 -15.59 16.95
CA LEU A 195 -29.01 -16.63 17.81
C LEU A 195 -29.65 -16.00 19.06
N SER A 196 -30.68 -16.64 19.60
CA SER A 196 -31.23 -16.31 20.91
C SER A 196 -30.33 -16.84 22.03
N LEU A 197 -30.24 -16.11 23.14
CA LEU A 197 -29.67 -16.64 24.38
C LEU A 197 -30.45 -17.88 24.84
N PRO A 198 -29.77 -18.91 25.39
CA PRO A 198 -30.42 -20.12 25.86
C PRO A 198 -31.24 -19.86 27.13
N THR A 199 -32.46 -20.37 27.20
CA THR A 199 -33.31 -20.26 28.39
C THR A 199 -32.68 -20.98 29.58
N LEU A 200 -32.50 -20.29 30.71
CA LEU A 200 -32.07 -20.94 31.95
C LEU A 200 -33.22 -21.74 32.59
N PRO A 201 -32.97 -22.99 33.00
CA PRO A 201 -33.83 -23.71 33.94
C PRO A 201 -34.05 -22.94 35.24
N ALA A 202 -35.22 -23.10 35.87
CA ALA A 202 -35.59 -22.40 37.10
C ALA A 202 -34.67 -22.70 38.31
N ASN A 203 -33.91 -23.80 38.25
CA ASN A 203 -32.91 -24.20 39.25
C ASN A 203 -31.45 -23.85 38.85
N ALA A 204 -31.24 -23.04 37.80
CA ALA A 204 -29.92 -22.61 37.39
C ALA A 204 -29.17 -21.90 38.53
N PRO A 205 -27.86 -22.18 38.75
CA PRO A 205 -27.12 -21.61 39.86
C PRO A 205 -26.94 -20.09 39.72
N ARG A 206 -26.84 -19.38 40.86
CA ARG A 206 -26.78 -17.91 40.89
C ARG A 206 -25.67 -17.32 40.01
N TRP A 207 -24.50 -17.95 39.97
CA TRP A 207 -23.38 -17.50 39.12
C TRP A 207 -23.76 -17.50 37.63
N LEU A 208 -24.52 -18.51 37.18
CA LEU A 208 -24.96 -18.60 35.77
C LEU A 208 -26.04 -17.57 35.45
N GLN A 209 -26.92 -17.26 36.41
CA GLN A 209 -27.91 -16.18 36.27
C GLN A 209 -27.21 -14.81 36.12
N GLN A 210 -26.18 -14.55 36.91
CA GLN A 210 -25.39 -13.32 36.85
C GLN A 210 -24.57 -13.23 35.55
N ASP A 211 -23.96 -14.34 35.12
CA ASP A 211 -23.26 -14.42 33.84
C ASP A 211 -24.19 -14.24 32.64
N GLN A 212 -25.40 -14.84 32.66
CA GLN A 212 -26.38 -14.62 31.58
C GLN A 212 -26.88 -13.17 31.54
N ALA A 213 -27.05 -12.52 32.69
CA ALA A 213 -27.41 -11.10 32.72
C ALA A 213 -26.34 -10.22 32.05
N TYR A 214 -25.05 -10.52 32.27
CA TYR A 214 -23.95 -9.91 31.52
C TYR A 214 -24.00 -10.21 30.02
N GLN A 215 -24.23 -11.48 29.64
CA GLN A 215 -24.37 -11.87 28.23
C GLN A 215 -25.54 -11.15 27.54
N ALA A 216 -26.67 -10.98 28.22
CA ALA A 216 -27.82 -10.21 27.72
C ALA A 216 -27.47 -8.73 27.47
N ALA A 217 -26.79 -8.07 28.43
CA ALA A 217 -26.34 -6.69 28.27
C ALA A 217 -25.31 -6.54 27.12
N ALA A 218 -24.37 -7.48 26.99
CA ALA A 218 -23.41 -7.51 25.90
C ALA A 218 -24.08 -7.76 24.54
N MET A 219 -25.11 -8.61 24.48
CA MET A 219 -25.88 -8.84 23.25
C MET A 219 -26.63 -7.57 22.81
N LEU A 220 -27.19 -6.78 23.75
CA LEU A 220 -27.80 -5.49 23.43
C LEU A 220 -26.78 -4.51 22.83
N LEU A 221 -25.57 -4.43 23.42
CA LEU A 221 -24.48 -3.57 22.95
C LEU A 221 -24.04 -3.90 21.51
N TYR A 222 -23.90 -5.18 21.17
CA TYR A 222 -23.48 -5.60 19.82
C TYR A 222 -24.63 -5.54 18.79
N GLN A 223 -25.89 -5.54 19.24
CA GLN A 223 -27.08 -5.26 18.41
C GLN A 223 -27.33 -3.75 18.16
N ASP A 224 -26.46 -2.84 18.65
CA ASP A 224 -26.67 -1.39 18.68
C ASP A 224 -27.97 -0.94 19.40
N LYS A 225 -28.43 -1.71 20.41
CA LYS A 225 -29.49 -1.31 21.36
C LYS A 225 -28.87 -0.61 22.55
N LEU A 226 -28.33 0.57 22.29
CA LEU A 226 -27.28 1.18 23.11
C LEU A 226 -27.81 1.77 24.43
N ALA A 227 -29.01 2.37 24.40
CA ALA A 227 -29.69 2.84 25.60
C ALA A 227 -30.04 1.69 26.55
N GLU A 228 -30.63 0.60 26.02
CA GLU A 228 -30.99 -0.58 26.79
C GLU A 228 -29.74 -1.33 27.32
N ALA A 229 -28.67 -1.40 26.51
CA ALA A 229 -27.39 -1.94 26.94
C ALA A 229 -26.80 -1.13 28.10
N SER A 230 -26.79 0.20 28.00
CA SER A 230 -26.31 1.10 29.05
C SER A 230 -27.08 0.88 30.36
N GLN A 231 -28.42 0.82 30.30
CA GLN A 231 -29.26 0.56 31.47
C GLN A 231 -29.06 -0.83 32.08
N ALA A 232 -28.86 -1.87 31.25
CA ALA A 232 -28.58 -3.22 31.71
C ALA A 232 -27.22 -3.31 32.41
N PHE A 233 -26.19 -2.65 31.85
CA PHE A 233 -24.88 -2.54 32.49
C PHE A 233 -24.92 -1.68 33.76
N ASP A 234 -25.71 -0.60 33.82
CA ASP A 234 -25.91 0.17 35.06
C ASP A 234 -26.49 -0.68 36.18
N SER A 235 -27.44 -1.56 35.86
CA SER A 235 -28.04 -2.49 36.82
C SER A 235 -27.01 -3.51 37.35
N LEU A 236 -26.16 -4.05 36.47
CA LEU A 236 -25.06 -4.95 36.86
C LEU A 236 -23.97 -4.21 37.67
N ALA A 237 -23.67 -2.96 37.30
CA ALA A 237 -22.76 -2.07 38.00
C ALA A 237 -23.34 -1.51 39.33
N ALA A 238 -24.56 -1.90 39.70
CA ALA A 238 -25.13 -1.67 41.03
C ALA A 238 -25.12 -2.95 41.92
N ASP A 239 -25.20 -4.15 41.33
CA ASP A 239 -25.08 -5.42 42.07
C ASP A 239 -23.62 -5.72 42.43
N THR A 240 -23.18 -5.28 43.61
CA THR A 240 -21.83 -5.59 44.13
C THR A 240 -21.61 -7.08 44.43
N ALA A 241 -22.65 -7.91 44.37
CA ALA A 241 -22.53 -9.37 44.43
C ALA A 241 -22.42 -10.03 43.04
N SER A 242 -22.44 -9.26 41.96
CA SER A 242 -22.17 -9.74 40.60
C SER A 242 -20.67 -9.78 40.32
N PRO A 243 -20.12 -10.88 39.75
CA PRO A 243 -18.72 -10.91 39.32
C PRO A 243 -18.43 -9.92 38.16
N TRP A 244 -19.47 -9.40 37.50
CA TRP A 244 -19.36 -8.44 36.40
C TRP A 244 -19.49 -6.98 36.82
N HIS A 245 -19.65 -6.70 38.12
CA HIS A 245 -19.91 -5.35 38.64
C HIS A 245 -18.91 -4.29 38.12
N GLU A 246 -17.61 -4.58 38.22
CA GLU A 246 -16.55 -3.64 37.81
C GLU A 246 -16.51 -3.47 36.29
N TRP A 247 -16.57 -4.56 35.53
CA TRP A 247 -16.66 -4.57 34.05
C TRP A 247 -17.91 -3.86 33.51
N ALA A 248 -19.05 -3.98 34.19
CA ALA A 248 -20.30 -3.36 33.79
C ALA A 248 -20.23 -1.82 33.92
N GLY A 249 -19.49 -1.29 34.90
CA GLY A 249 -19.23 0.15 35.01
C GLY A 249 -18.53 0.72 33.78
N TYR A 250 -17.58 -0.03 33.21
CA TYR A 250 -16.88 0.28 31.96
C TYR A 250 -17.76 0.08 30.71
N LEU A 251 -18.50 -1.03 30.62
CA LEU A 251 -19.35 -1.34 29.47
C LEU A 251 -20.58 -0.44 29.33
N SER A 252 -21.11 0.08 30.43
CA SER A 252 -22.11 1.16 30.41
C SER A 252 -21.58 2.40 29.68
N VAL A 253 -20.37 2.86 30.02
CA VAL A 253 -19.74 4.00 29.32
C VAL A 253 -19.49 3.71 27.84
N ARG A 254 -19.12 2.47 27.47
CA ARG A 254 -18.99 2.09 26.05
C ARG A 254 -20.33 2.12 25.30
N SER A 255 -21.42 1.75 25.97
CA SER A 255 -22.77 1.81 25.39
C SER A 255 -23.20 3.25 25.16
N TRP A 256 -23.09 4.10 26.19
CA TRP A 256 -23.40 5.53 26.11
C TRP A 256 -22.50 6.29 25.11
N TRP A 257 -21.21 5.94 25.03
CA TRP A 257 -20.32 6.49 24.01
C TRP A 257 -20.79 6.12 22.59
N ARG A 258 -21.09 4.85 22.33
CA ARG A 258 -21.56 4.43 21.00
C ARG A 258 -22.85 5.15 20.61
N GLU A 259 -23.74 5.40 21.56
CA GLU A 259 -25.02 6.10 21.35
C GLU A 259 -24.81 7.58 20.99
N THR A 260 -23.88 8.24 21.68
CA THR A 260 -23.62 9.67 21.50
C THR A 260 -22.98 9.99 20.12
N PHE A 261 -22.31 9.00 19.50
CA PHE A 261 -21.48 9.19 18.29
C PHE A 261 -22.02 8.46 17.04
N THR A 262 -23.25 7.94 17.05
CA THR A 262 -23.91 7.41 15.83
C THR A 262 -24.56 8.47 14.94
N GLU A 263 -24.74 9.69 15.43
CA GLU A 263 -25.42 10.78 14.71
C GLU A 263 -24.42 11.86 14.25
N PRO A 264 -24.15 12.02 12.94
CA PRO A 264 -23.14 12.96 12.44
C PRO A 264 -23.35 14.42 12.86
N ALA A 265 -24.61 14.86 13.03
CA ALA A 265 -24.94 16.22 13.46
C ALA A 265 -24.63 16.47 14.95
N ALA A 266 -24.81 15.46 15.81
CA ALA A 266 -24.45 15.53 17.22
C ALA A 266 -22.92 15.64 17.37
N TYR A 267 -22.18 14.85 16.59
CA TYR A 267 -20.72 14.90 16.55
C TYR A 267 -20.17 16.25 16.06
N ALA A 268 -20.76 16.82 14.99
CA ALA A 268 -20.37 18.13 14.48
C ALA A 268 -20.52 19.25 15.53
N THR A 269 -21.56 19.18 16.36
CA THR A 269 -21.79 20.15 17.45
C THR A 269 -20.76 19.99 18.57
N LEU A 270 -20.49 18.75 19.00
CA LEU A 270 -19.46 18.46 20.01
C LEU A 270 -18.07 18.95 19.59
N ARG A 271 -17.70 18.75 18.32
CA ARG A 271 -16.41 19.19 17.75
C ARG A 271 -16.12 20.68 17.94
N GLU A 272 -17.15 21.54 17.91
CA GLU A 272 -16.99 22.99 17.96
C GLU A 272 -17.15 23.58 19.37
N THR A 273 -17.97 22.98 20.23
CA THR A 273 -18.39 23.58 21.51
C THR A 273 -18.24 22.67 22.74
N ALA A 274 -17.56 21.53 22.64
CA ALA A 274 -17.38 20.62 23.77
C ALA A 274 -16.71 21.32 24.99
N PRO A 275 -17.29 21.18 26.21
CA PRO A 275 -16.60 21.55 27.45
C PRO A 275 -15.39 20.63 27.70
N SER A 276 -14.69 20.85 28.82
CA SER A 276 -13.58 19.98 29.22
C SER A 276 -14.03 18.52 29.30
N TRP A 277 -13.35 17.61 28.58
CA TRP A 277 -13.59 16.17 28.72
C TRP A 277 -13.53 15.74 30.19
N ALA A 278 -12.64 16.36 30.97
CA ALA A 278 -12.49 16.03 32.38
C ALA A 278 -13.78 16.24 33.20
N GLU A 279 -14.67 17.14 32.79
CA GLU A 279 -15.94 17.44 33.47
C GLU A 279 -17.09 16.54 33.01
N HIS A 280 -16.97 15.89 31.84
CA HIS A 280 -18.02 15.07 31.27
C HIS A 280 -18.38 13.85 32.15
N PRO A 281 -19.67 13.47 32.34
CA PRO A 281 -19.99 12.41 33.31
C PRO A 281 -19.46 11.02 32.91
N MET A 282 -19.33 10.71 31.61
CA MET A 282 -18.58 9.51 31.16
C MET A 282 -17.14 9.51 31.69
N ALA A 283 -16.44 10.65 31.60
CA ALA A 283 -15.07 10.81 32.05
C ALA A 283 -14.94 10.70 33.57
N GLN A 284 -15.89 11.28 34.31
CA GLN A 284 -15.98 11.12 35.76
C GLN A 284 -16.17 9.65 36.17
N ARG A 285 -17.04 8.92 35.46
CA ARG A 285 -17.32 7.50 35.70
C ARG A 285 -16.12 6.61 35.40
N LEU A 286 -15.44 6.83 34.27
CA LEU A 286 -14.21 6.07 33.96
C LEU A 286 -13.12 6.32 34.99
N ARG A 287 -12.85 7.57 35.39
CA ARG A 287 -11.87 7.84 36.47
C ARG A 287 -12.29 7.27 37.82
N HIS A 288 -13.59 7.14 38.09
CA HIS A 288 -14.08 6.42 39.27
C HIS A 288 -13.71 4.93 39.17
N THR A 289 -13.96 4.28 38.03
CA THR A 289 -13.55 2.89 37.77
C THR A 289 -12.04 2.71 37.90
N VAL A 290 -11.22 3.54 37.25
CA VAL A 290 -9.74 3.50 37.33
C VAL A 290 -9.24 3.60 38.78
N ARG A 291 -9.89 4.40 39.63
CA ARG A 291 -9.48 4.59 41.04
C ARG A 291 -9.95 3.48 41.98
N ASN A 292 -11.08 2.83 41.68
CA ASN A 292 -11.81 2.01 42.66
C ASN A 292 -11.96 0.53 42.28
N ALA A 293 -11.79 0.16 41.01
CA ALA A 293 -11.85 -1.23 40.57
C ALA A 293 -10.67 -2.03 41.13
N LYS A 294 -10.96 -3.22 41.65
CA LYS A 294 -9.97 -4.15 42.20
C LYS A 294 -9.30 -4.95 41.09
N ASP A 295 -10.06 -5.30 40.05
CA ASP A 295 -9.54 -5.94 38.85
C ASP A 295 -8.62 -4.96 38.09
N GLU A 296 -7.41 -5.43 37.80
CA GLU A 296 -6.38 -4.66 37.08
C GLU A 296 -6.75 -4.47 35.61
N GLU A 297 -7.28 -5.51 34.96
CA GLU A 297 -7.73 -5.44 33.56
C GLU A 297 -8.85 -4.39 33.40
N VAL A 298 -9.72 -4.24 34.42
CA VAL A 298 -10.78 -3.23 34.43
C VAL A 298 -10.22 -1.81 34.61
N ARG A 299 -9.20 -1.62 35.46
CA ARG A 299 -8.54 -0.31 35.62
C ARG A 299 -7.86 0.11 34.33
N GLU A 300 -7.10 -0.79 33.72
CA GLU A 300 -6.38 -0.55 32.46
C GLU A 300 -7.36 -0.24 31.32
N ALA A 301 -8.37 -1.09 31.11
CA ALA A 301 -9.38 -0.87 30.07
C ALA A 301 -10.17 0.44 30.28
N ALA A 302 -10.49 0.80 31.52
CA ALA A 302 -11.17 2.06 31.83
C ALA A 302 -10.28 3.30 31.60
N GLN A 303 -8.97 3.18 31.82
CA GLN A 303 -8.00 4.24 31.52
C GLN A 303 -7.80 4.40 30.01
N GLU A 304 -7.55 3.30 29.29
CA GLU A 304 -7.43 3.29 27.83
C GLU A 304 -8.67 3.92 27.16
N LEU A 305 -9.87 3.52 27.60
CA LEU A 305 -11.11 4.11 27.11
C LEU A 305 -11.20 5.60 27.47
N TYR A 306 -10.81 6.01 28.67
CA TYR A 306 -10.83 7.43 29.05
C TYR A 306 -9.97 8.28 28.11
N ASP A 307 -8.79 7.82 27.74
CA ASP A 307 -7.85 8.53 26.87
C ASP A 307 -8.32 8.52 25.40
N ILE A 308 -8.83 7.39 24.91
CA ILE A 308 -9.48 7.29 23.60
C ILE A 308 -10.66 8.25 23.50
N LEU A 309 -11.51 8.32 24.53
CA LEU A 309 -12.68 9.20 24.53
C LEU A 309 -12.28 10.68 24.67
N ALA A 310 -11.19 11.01 25.38
CA ALA A 310 -10.66 12.37 25.47
C ALA A 310 -10.34 12.95 24.08
N THR A 311 -9.59 12.18 23.28
CA THR A 311 -9.23 12.54 21.90
C THR A 311 -10.46 12.75 21.02
N ARG A 312 -11.48 11.91 21.20
CA ARG A 312 -12.67 11.89 20.35
C ARG A 312 -13.74 12.90 20.73
N TYR A 313 -13.81 13.29 21.99
CA TYR A 313 -14.80 14.25 22.51
C TYR A 313 -14.47 15.69 22.12
N ALA A 314 -13.18 16.05 22.12
CA ALA A 314 -12.70 17.41 21.82
C ALA A 314 -11.55 17.40 20.80
N PRO A 315 -11.78 16.96 19.54
CA PRO A 315 -10.71 16.65 18.58
C PRO A 315 -9.77 17.82 18.29
N LYS A 316 -10.28 19.07 18.25
CA LYS A 316 -9.45 20.26 18.04
C LYS A 316 -8.50 20.54 19.22
N ALA A 317 -8.97 20.36 20.45
CA ALA A 317 -8.14 20.49 21.65
C ALA A 317 -7.13 19.34 21.76
N ALA A 318 -7.55 18.11 21.43
CA ALA A 318 -6.66 16.95 21.38
C ALA A 318 -5.54 17.12 20.35
N HIS A 319 -5.86 17.60 19.14
CA HIS A 319 -4.86 17.91 18.12
C HIS A 319 -3.82 18.94 18.61
N LEU A 320 -4.27 20.02 19.26
CA LEU A 320 -3.36 21.01 19.86
C LEU A 320 -2.49 20.42 20.97
N ALA A 321 -3.04 19.55 21.82
CA ALA A 321 -2.30 18.88 22.89
C ALA A 321 -1.24 17.91 22.34
N LEU A 322 -1.57 17.09 21.33
CA LEU A 322 -0.61 16.21 20.66
C LEU A 322 0.51 17.02 19.99
N TRP A 323 0.19 18.16 19.37
CA TRP A 323 1.19 19.08 18.81
C TRP A 323 2.08 19.73 19.88
N GLN A 324 1.51 20.11 21.04
CA GLN A 324 2.31 20.61 22.15
C GLN A 324 3.30 19.53 22.62
N GLN A 325 2.82 18.32 22.89
CA GLN A 325 3.63 17.18 23.30
C GLN A 325 4.76 16.86 22.30
N MET A 326 4.51 16.98 20.98
CA MET A 326 5.56 16.78 19.98
C MET A 326 6.65 17.87 20.00
N ASN A 327 6.41 19.04 20.57
CA ASN A 327 7.42 20.08 20.76
C ASN A 327 8.12 20.01 22.14
N GLU A 328 7.71 19.11 23.04
CA GLU A 328 8.34 18.97 24.37
C GLU A 328 9.69 18.23 24.29
N PRO A 329 10.70 18.62 25.11
CA PRO A 329 12.03 17.98 25.10
C PRO A 329 12.03 16.51 25.46
N GLU A 330 11.11 16.11 26.34
CA GLU A 330 10.98 14.72 26.79
C GLU A 330 10.44 13.82 25.67
N PRO A 331 10.76 12.52 25.67
CA PRO A 331 10.17 11.57 24.73
C PRO A 331 8.67 11.41 24.95
N VAL A 332 7.92 11.13 23.89
CA VAL A 332 6.49 10.74 23.97
C VAL A 332 6.40 9.40 24.72
N PRO A 333 5.74 9.31 25.90
CA PRO A 333 5.80 8.09 26.72
C PRO A 333 5.07 6.89 26.10
N ASP A 334 3.88 7.12 25.52
CA ASP A 334 3.16 6.16 24.70
C ASP A 334 3.08 6.68 23.26
N LEU A 335 4.01 6.23 22.42
CA LEU A 335 4.02 6.62 21.01
C LEU A 335 2.97 5.85 20.19
N ASP A 336 2.56 4.65 20.58
CA ASP A 336 1.58 3.83 19.83
C ASP A 336 0.19 4.48 19.93
N GLY A 337 -0.25 4.81 21.16
CA GLY A 337 -1.48 5.57 21.40
C GLY A 337 -1.43 7.00 20.86
N TRP A 338 -0.26 7.65 20.87
CA TRP A 338 -0.07 8.96 20.21
C TRP A 338 -0.29 8.88 18.69
N ILE A 339 0.34 7.92 18.01
CA ILE A 339 0.20 7.75 16.55
C ILE A 339 -1.23 7.36 16.20
N SER A 340 -1.84 6.44 16.92
CA SER A 340 -3.24 6.03 16.73
C SER A 340 -4.20 7.23 16.88
N SER A 341 -4.02 8.04 17.94
CA SER A 341 -4.79 9.27 18.16
C SER A 341 -4.59 10.29 17.04
N ALA A 342 -3.35 10.50 16.59
CA ALA A 342 -3.04 11.43 15.51
C ALA A 342 -3.64 10.97 14.16
N ARG A 343 -3.52 9.67 13.82
CA ARG A 343 -4.14 9.07 12.62
C ARG A 343 -5.65 9.27 12.60
N TRP A 344 -6.32 8.97 13.71
CA TRP A 344 -7.77 9.18 13.84
C TRP A 344 -8.15 10.66 13.68
N LEU A 345 -7.45 11.59 14.35
CA LEU A 345 -7.70 13.02 14.22
C LEU A 345 -7.54 13.52 12.79
N TRP A 346 -6.49 13.11 12.07
CA TRP A 346 -6.28 13.48 10.68
C TRP A 346 -7.33 12.89 9.70
N ALA A 347 -8.09 11.87 10.11
CA ALA A 347 -9.19 11.30 9.33
C ALA A 347 -10.51 12.05 9.58
N VAL A 348 -10.81 12.43 10.83
CA VAL A 348 -12.09 13.10 11.18
C VAL A 348 -12.04 14.63 11.12
N MET A 349 -10.87 15.25 11.20
CA MET A 349 -10.74 16.70 11.11
C MET A 349 -10.77 17.14 9.64
N GLY A 350 -11.77 17.94 9.25
CA GLY A 350 -11.78 18.65 7.97
C GLY A 350 -10.63 19.68 7.83
N GLU A 351 -10.23 19.95 6.58
CA GLU A 351 -8.99 20.65 6.22
C GLU A 351 -8.77 21.99 6.94
N ALA A 352 -9.83 22.75 7.21
CA ALA A 352 -9.74 24.10 7.77
C ALA A 352 -9.06 24.15 9.15
N ASP A 353 -9.13 23.09 9.96
CA ASP A 353 -8.54 23.07 11.30
C ASP A 353 -7.02 22.84 11.33
N TYR A 354 -6.42 22.39 10.23
CA TYR A 354 -4.97 22.21 10.08
C TYR A 354 -4.43 22.81 8.75
N ALA A 355 -5.19 23.71 8.12
CA ALA A 355 -4.84 24.28 6.82
C ALA A 355 -3.52 25.09 6.86
N ASP A 356 -3.15 25.66 8.01
CA ASP A 356 -1.94 26.48 8.15
C ASP A 356 -0.73 25.71 8.73
N ASP A 357 -0.82 24.38 8.80
CA ASP A 357 0.25 23.50 9.26
C ASP A 357 1.18 23.06 8.10
N TRP A 358 2.49 23.03 8.38
CA TRP A 358 3.50 22.57 7.42
C TRP A 358 3.27 21.12 7.01
N LEU A 359 2.85 20.24 7.93
CA LEU A 359 2.70 18.82 7.65
C LEU A 359 1.56 18.59 6.65
N PHE A 360 0.43 19.29 6.82
CA PHE A 360 -0.65 19.28 5.84
C PHE A 360 -0.20 19.89 4.49
N GLN A 361 0.40 21.08 4.49
CA GLN A 361 0.78 21.75 3.25
C GLN A 361 1.88 21.01 2.48
N THR A 362 2.79 20.32 3.17
CA THR A 362 3.80 19.42 2.55
C THR A 362 3.12 18.32 1.74
N ARG A 363 2.15 17.63 2.34
CA ARG A 363 1.41 16.56 1.65
C ARG A 363 0.51 17.09 0.54
N LYS A 364 -0.14 18.25 0.75
CA LYS A 364 -0.98 18.92 -0.26
C LYS A 364 -0.18 19.38 -1.48
N ALA A 365 1.04 19.88 -1.27
CA ALA A 365 1.94 20.24 -2.36
C ALA A 365 2.38 19.01 -3.19
N ALA A 366 2.59 17.85 -2.56
CA ALA A 366 2.93 16.61 -3.26
C ALA A 366 1.78 16.10 -4.13
N THR A 367 0.58 15.91 -3.56
CA THR A 367 -0.56 15.34 -4.28
C THR A 367 -1.11 16.25 -5.37
N ALA A 368 -0.80 17.56 -5.33
CA ALA A 368 -1.30 18.56 -6.27
C ALA A 368 -0.54 18.65 -7.61
N GLY A 369 0.37 17.72 -7.94
CA GLY A 369 1.27 17.79 -9.11
C GLY A 369 0.65 17.86 -10.52
N ILE A 370 -0.66 18.10 -10.66
CA ILE A 370 -1.38 18.31 -11.92
C ILE A 370 -2.28 19.58 -11.90
N ARG A 371 -2.46 20.29 -10.77
CA ARG A 371 -3.43 21.41 -10.66
C ARG A 371 -2.91 22.62 -9.87
N SER A 372 -3.51 23.78 -10.14
CA SER A 372 -3.16 25.11 -9.60
C SER A 372 -3.28 25.29 -8.08
N THR A 373 -3.55 24.23 -7.32
CA THR A 373 -3.59 24.22 -5.85
C THR A 373 -2.20 23.99 -5.22
N SER A 374 -1.20 23.62 -6.01
CA SER A 374 0.19 23.45 -5.54
C SER A 374 0.86 24.78 -5.18
N SER A 375 0.49 25.89 -5.85
CA SER A 375 1.09 27.21 -5.64
C SER A 375 0.74 27.82 -4.28
N ASP A 376 -0.54 27.77 -3.88
CA ASP A 376 -1.00 28.20 -2.54
C ASP A 376 -0.31 27.41 -1.42
N ALA A 377 -0.16 26.09 -1.59
CA ALA A 377 0.54 25.25 -0.63
C ALA A 377 2.03 25.61 -0.51
N ALA A 378 2.72 25.80 -1.63
CA ALA A 378 4.12 26.24 -1.66
C ALA A 378 4.30 27.64 -1.02
N GLN A 379 3.43 28.59 -1.33
CA GLN A 379 3.46 29.94 -0.76
C GLN A 379 3.23 29.94 0.75
N LYS A 380 2.31 29.11 1.27
CA LYS A 380 2.09 28.94 2.71
C LYS A 380 3.31 28.34 3.42
N LEU A 381 3.97 27.36 2.81
CA LEU A 381 5.21 26.78 3.35
C LEU A 381 6.34 27.82 3.40
N ILE A 382 6.46 28.66 2.37
CA ILE A 382 7.47 29.73 2.30
C ILE A 382 7.17 30.83 3.33
N ALA A 383 5.92 31.29 3.44
CA ALA A 383 5.51 32.27 4.44
C ALA A 383 5.71 31.74 5.88
N GLY A 384 5.43 30.45 6.10
CA GLY A 384 5.70 29.77 7.36
C GLY A 384 7.19 29.68 7.69
N TRP A 385 8.05 29.39 6.70
CA TRP A 385 9.50 29.49 6.87
C TRP A 385 9.95 30.93 7.16
N GLN A 386 9.51 31.92 6.39
CA GLN A 386 9.85 33.33 6.61
C GLN A 386 9.50 33.79 8.03
N ARG A 387 8.34 33.39 8.54
CA ARG A 387 7.86 33.70 9.90
C ARG A 387 8.63 32.98 11.02
N THR A 388 9.03 31.73 10.82
CA THR A 388 9.58 30.86 11.89
C THR A 388 11.10 30.68 11.82
N GLN A 389 11.70 30.90 10.64
CA GLN A 389 13.05 30.50 10.26
C GLN A 389 13.36 29.01 10.53
N SER A 390 12.33 28.17 10.67
CA SER A 390 12.46 26.78 11.08
C SER A 390 12.94 25.88 9.93
N PRO A 391 13.87 24.93 10.19
CA PRO A 391 14.44 24.09 9.15
C PRO A 391 13.44 23.13 8.49
N ILE A 392 12.41 22.67 9.21
CA ILE A 392 11.38 21.79 8.61
C ILE A 392 10.53 22.57 7.60
N TRP A 393 10.19 23.83 7.90
CA TRP A 393 9.42 24.68 7.00
C TRP A 393 10.21 24.98 5.73
N LEU A 394 11.53 25.20 5.84
CA LEU A 394 12.41 25.33 4.68
C LEU A 394 12.49 24.03 3.86
N ALA A 395 12.60 22.87 4.51
CA ALA A 395 12.65 21.57 3.84
C ALA A 395 11.35 21.32 3.05
N SER A 396 10.20 21.50 3.70
CA SER A 396 8.88 21.39 3.08
C SER A 396 8.66 22.39 1.95
N ALA A 397 9.05 23.66 2.14
CA ALA A 397 9.01 24.66 1.07
C ALA A 397 9.81 24.18 -0.14
N LEU A 398 11.05 23.71 0.05
CA LEU A 398 11.89 23.18 -1.03
C LEU A 398 11.33 21.89 -1.67
N MET A 399 10.65 21.00 -0.92
CA MET A 399 9.94 19.85 -1.48
C MET A 399 8.83 20.27 -2.46
N ALA A 400 8.08 21.32 -2.12
CA ALA A 400 6.93 21.78 -2.89
C ALA A 400 7.28 22.41 -4.26
N LEU A 401 8.55 22.79 -4.47
CA LEU A 401 8.98 23.48 -5.69
C LEU A 401 9.25 22.49 -6.84
N SER A 402 8.73 22.76 -8.03
CA SER A 402 9.01 21.98 -9.24
C SER A 402 10.39 22.31 -9.87
N GLY A 403 10.91 23.51 -9.62
CA GLY A 403 12.24 23.96 -10.04
C GLY A 403 12.36 24.46 -11.48
N LYS A 404 11.35 24.25 -12.33
CA LYS A 404 11.11 25.14 -13.48
C LYS A 404 10.42 26.41 -12.98
N SER A 405 10.53 27.52 -13.71
CA SER A 405 9.73 28.72 -13.42
C SER A 405 8.25 28.39 -13.61
N SER A 406 7.58 27.99 -12.53
CA SER A 406 6.14 28.07 -12.47
C SER A 406 5.73 29.55 -12.36
N SER A 407 4.43 29.81 -12.47
CA SER A 407 3.84 31.14 -12.30
C SER A 407 3.92 31.70 -10.87
N ASP A 408 4.53 30.96 -9.94
CA ASP A 408 4.10 30.99 -8.53
C ASP A 408 5.10 31.70 -7.60
N LEU A 409 6.37 31.84 -8.01
CA LEU A 409 7.48 32.41 -7.25
C LEU A 409 8.48 33.12 -8.16
N SER A 410 9.15 34.16 -7.65
CA SER A 410 10.23 34.81 -8.39
C SER A 410 11.53 33.99 -8.32
N GLN A 411 12.41 34.20 -9.30
CA GLN A 411 13.75 33.60 -9.29
C GLN A 411 14.56 33.99 -8.03
N ALA A 412 14.36 35.20 -7.50
CA ALA A 412 15.02 35.66 -6.28
C ALA A 412 14.55 34.94 -5.02
N ASP A 413 13.25 34.59 -4.92
CA ASP A 413 12.72 33.81 -3.81
C ASP A 413 13.27 32.38 -3.82
N LEU A 414 13.34 31.76 -5.00
CA LEU A 414 13.95 30.44 -5.19
C LEU A 414 15.42 30.43 -4.79
N ASP A 415 16.21 31.39 -5.25
CA ASP A 415 17.63 31.48 -4.90
C ASP A 415 17.82 31.77 -3.40
N THR A 416 16.95 32.57 -2.78
CA THR A 416 16.92 32.82 -1.32
C THR A 416 16.69 31.53 -0.51
N LEU A 417 15.74 30.68 -0.92
CA LEU A 417 15.49 29.38 -0.28
C LEU A 417 16.66 28.41 -0.47
N ILE A 418 17.27 28.40 -1.66
CA ILE A 418 18.47 27.61 -1.95
C ILE A 418 19.62 28.04 -1.04
N ASP A 419 19.89 29.34 -0.92
CA ASP A 419 20.98 29.85 -0.09
C ASP A 419 20.75 29.68 1.41
N ALA A 420 19.52 29.84 1.89
CA ALA A 420 19.14 29.48 3.26
C ALA A 420 19.47 28.00 3.56
N SER A 421 19.20 27.09 2.61
CA SER A 421 19.48 25.66 2.78
C SER A 421 20.99 25.33 2.84
N ARG A 422 21.87 26.24 2.40
CA ARG A 422 23.34 26.07 2.44
C ARG A 422 23.96 26.38 3.79
N GLN A 423 23.23 27.05 4.69
CA GLN A 423 23.74 27.47 6.00
C GLN A 423 23.92 26.29 6.96
N TYR A 424 23.17 25.21 6.75
CA TYR A 424 23.16 23.99 7.57
C TYR A 424 24.43 23.15 7.34
N GLN A 425 25.09 22.80 8.45
CA GLN A 425 26.32 22.01 8.47
C GLN A 425 26.05 20.50 8.32
N PRO A 426 27.06 19.67 7.98
CA PRO A 426 26.90 18.22 7.77
C PRO A 426 26.28 17.42 8.93
N GLU A 427 26.36 17.95 10.15
CA GLU A 427 25.83 17.35 11.38
C GLU A 427 24.33 17.59 11.56
N HIS A 428 23.73 18.52 10.81
CA HIS A 428 22.31 18.84 10.93
C HIS A 428 21.43 17.72 10.30
N PRO A 429 20.35 17.25 10.96
CA PRO A 429 19.53 16.13 10.48
C PRO A 429 18.99 16.27 9.05
N LEU A 430 18.73 17.49 8.59
CA LEU A 430 18.25 17.79 7.23
C LEU A 430 19.36 18.10 6.20
N TYR A 431 20.65 18.00 6.56
CA TYR A 431 21.75 18.37 5.65
C TYR A 431 21.69 17.65 4.29
N LEU A 432 21.50 16.32 4.33
CA LEU A 432 21.37 15.51 3.11
C LEU A 432 20.06 15.80 2.36
N HIS A 433 18.95 16.01 3.07
CA HIS A 433 17.70 16.42 2.44
C HIS A 433 17.88 17.75 1.68
N PHE A 434 18.50 18.77 2.29
CA PHE A 434 18.77 20.04 1.63
C PHE A 434 19.71 19.90 0.43
N ALA A 435 20.77 19.10 0.52
CA ALA A 435 21.65 18.82 -0.61
C ALA A 435 20.92 18.12 -1.77
N TRP A 436 20.04 17.17 -1.44
CA TRP A 436 19.19 16.50 -2.43
C TRP A 436 18.24 17.47 -3.13
N GLN A 437 17.56 18.35 -2.37
CA GLN A 437 16.68 19.38 -2.94
C GLN A 437 17.45 20.35 -3.84
N ARG A 438 18.64 20.84 -3.42
CA ARG A 438 19.46 21.72 -4.27
C ARG A 438 19.87 21.04 -5.58
N ALA A 439 20.30 19.77 -5.53
CA ALA A 439 20.65 19.02 -6.73
C ALA A 439 19.43 18.80 -7.65
N ARG A 440 18.26 18.47 -7.09
CA ARG A 440 17.00 18.33 -7.85
C ARG A 440 16.58 19.65 -8.51
N LEU A 441 16.63 20.76 -7.79
CA LEU A 441 16.24 22.08 -8.31
C LEU A 441 17.22 22.58 -9.38
N ALA A 442 18.52 22.30 -9.24
CA ALA A 442 19.51 22.55 -10.31
C ALA A 442 19.18 21.72 -11.57
N LEU A 443 18.84 20.43 -11.43
CA LEU A 443 18.42 19.58 -12.55
C LEU A 443 17.12 20.04 -13.23
N ALA A 444 16.17 20.59 -12.48
CA ALA A 444 14.94 21.16 -13.04
C ALA A 444 15.20 22.44 -13.85
N ARG A 445 16.25 23.20 -13.49
CA ARG A 445 16.76 24.39 -14.20
C ARG A 445 17.73 24.07 -15.35
N GLU A 446 17.95 22.78 -15.66
CA GLU A 446 18.98 22.29 -16.59
C GLU A 446 20.45 22.71 -16.20
N ASP A 447 20.70 23.07 -14.93
CA ASP A 447 22.06 23.31 -14.39
C ASP A 447 22.72 21.99 -13.96
N TYR A 448 23.07 21.18 -14.96
CA TYR A 448 23.77 19.91 -14.74
C TYR A 448 25.16 20.06 -14.06
N PRO A 449 25.98 21.10 -14.35
CA PRO A 449 27.22 21.33 -13.61
C PRO A 449 27.00 21.61 -12.11
N GLY A 450 26.04 22.48 -11.77
CA GLY A 450 25.68 22.77 -10.38
C GLY A 450 25.14 21.54 -9.65
N ALA A 451 24.25 20.78 -10.29
CA ALA A 451 23.76 19.51 -9.76
C ALA A 451 24.90 18.53 -9.46
N ARG A 452 25.83 18.31 -10.41
CA ARG A 452 27.00 17.44 -10.19
C ARG A 452 27.91 17.93 -9.06
N LYS A 453 28.04 19.24 -8.86
CA LYS A 453 28.80 19.83 -7.76
C LYS A 453 28.18 19.50 -6.40
N GLU A 454 26.87 19.68 -6.24
CA GLU A 454 26.17 19.33 -4.99
C GLU A 454 26.28 17.83 -4.69
N LEU A 455 26.08 16.97 -5.69
CA LEU A 455 26.17 15.51 -5.55
C LEU A 455 27.57 15.05 -5.16
N ALA A 456 28.62 15.65 -5.76
CA ALA A 456 30.01 15.35 -5.41
C ALA A 456 30.38 15.82 -3.99
N GLN A 457 29.80 16.94 -3.51
CA GLN A 457 30.08 17.48 -2.18
C GLN A 457 29.63 16.55 -1.05
N VAL A 458 28.50 15.84 -1.21
CA VAL A 458 27.95 14.94 -0.18
C VAL A 458 28.34 13.47 -0.35
N ALA A 459 29.00 13.09 -1.45
CA ALA A 459 29.43 11.73 -1.72
C ALA A 459 30.26 11.07 -0.57
N PRO A 460 31.09 11.77 0.21
CA PRO A 460 31.75 11.20 1.39
C PRO A 460 30.79 10.81 2.52
N GLN A 461 29.77 11.65 2.79
CA GLN A 461 28.76 11.43 3.82
C GLN A 461 27.88 10.24 3.46
N LEU A 462 27.40 10.19 2.21
CA LEU A 462 26.51 9.14 1.69
C LEU A 462 27.03 7.71 1.93
N LYS A 463 28.35 7.50 2.00
CA LYS A 463 28.94 6.18 2.31
C LYS A 463 28.51 5.58 3.67
N ARG A 464 28.05 6.42 4.61
CA ARG A 464 27.62 6.01 5.95
C ARG A 464 26.09 5.85 6.07
N GLU A 465 25.35 6.28 5.06
CA GLU A 465 23.89 6.37 5.06
C GLU A 465 23.18 5.06 4.74
N SER A 466 21.85 5.06 4.92
CA SER A 466 20.98 3.96 4.50
C SER A 466 21.08 3.65 3.01
N LEU A 467 20.64 2.46 2.60
CA LEU A 467 20.66 2.09 1.18
C LEU A 467 19.65 2.95 0.41
N GLY A 468 18.45 3.14 0.94
CA GLY A 468 17.44 4.05 0.34
C GLY A 468 17.95 5.49 0.17
N THR A 469 18.66 6.04 1.16
CA THR A 469 19.23 7.40 1.05
C THR A 469 20.27 7.49 -0.07
N ARG A 470 21.19 6.53 -0.16
CA ARG A 470 22.18 6.49 -1.26
C ARG A 470 21.48 6.38 -2.61
N GLN A 471 20.46 5.53 -2.71
CA GLN A 471 19.71 5.27 -3.93
C GLN A 471 18.87 6.47 -4.41
N ALA A 472 18.38 7.31 -3.49
CA ALA A 472 17.79 8.61 -3.80
C ALA A 472 18.80 9.59 -4.44
N PHE A 473 20.07 9.54 -4.03
CA PHE A 473 21.16 10.36 -4.60
C PHE A 473 21.71 9.78 -5.92
N ASP A 474 21.77 8.46 -6.06
CA ASP A 474 22.08 7.80 -7.33
C ASP A 474 21.04 8.19 -8.40
N GLN A 475 19.77 8.40 -8.01
CA GLN A 475 18.74 8.87 -8.93
C GLN A 475 19.06 10.24 -9.55
N LEU A 476 19.46 11.20 -8.73
CA LEU A 476 19.88 12.51 -9.23
C LEU A 476 21.21 12.41 -10.01
N SER A 477 22.11 11.51 -9.62
CA SER A 477 23.37 11.25 -10.31
C SER A 477 23.18 10.64 -11.71
N MET A 478 22.15 9.81 -11.90
CA MET A 478 21.71 9.30 -13.20
C MET A 478 21.19 10.44 -14.09
N LEU A 479 20.33 11.32 -13.56
CA LEU A 479 19.77 12.47 -14.29
C LEU A 479 20.85 13.52 -14.62
N ALA A 480 21.84 13.69 -13.75
CA ALA A 480 22.97 14.61 -13.92
C ALA A 480 24.11 14.06 -14.81
N ALA A 481 23.98 12.83 -15.31
CA ALA A 481 25.03 12.14 -16.06
C ALA A 481 25.45 12.92 -17.32
N ALA A 482 26.77 13.00 -17.56
CA ALA A 482 27.34 13.70 -18.71
C ALA A 482 27.52 12.80 -19.95
N ASP A 483 27.22 11.50 -19.84
CA ASP A 483 27.31 10.50 -20.91
C ASP A 483 26.60 9.19 -20.49
N LEU A 484 26.40 8.27 -21.44
CA LEU A 484 25.77 6.96 -21.20
C LEU A 484 26.56 6.05 -20.22
N PRO A 485 27.91 5.99 -20.22
CA PRO A 485 28.69 5.28 -19.20
C PRO A 485 28.47 5.80 -17.77
N THR A 486 28.29 7.10 -17.60
CA THR A 486 28.00 7.73 -16.30
C THR A 486 26.56 7.45 -15.87
N LEU A 487 25.61 7.51 -16.80
CA LEU A 487 24.23 7.12 -16.57
C LEU A 487 24.16 5.66 -16.10
N ALA A 488 24.83 4.74 -16.81
CA ALA A 488 24.85 3.31 -16.49
C ALA A 488 25.39 3.00 -15.09
N ARG A 489 26.39 3.76 -14.59
CA ARG A 489 26.91 3.63 -13.22
C ARG A 489 25.84 3.87 -12.15
N TYR A 490 24.87 4.73 -12.45
CA TYR A 490 23.79 5.11 -11.53
C TYR A 490 22.41 4.64 -12.00
N LEU A 491 22.32 3.71 -12.96
CA LEU A 491 21.04 3.26 -13.51
C LEU A 491 20.36 2.19 -12.64
N VAL A 492 21.15 1.30 -12.03
CA VAL A 492 20.65 0.13 -11.32
C VAL A 492 20.49 0.43 -9.84
N ARG A 493 19.43 -0.11 -9.25
CA ARG A 493 19.17 -0.11 -7.81
C ARG A 493 19.09 -1.54 -7.29
N THR A 494 19.33 -1.70 -6.01
CA THR A 494 19.00 -2.88 -5.22
C THR A 494 17.61 -2.68 -4.62
N SER A 495 16.69 -3.63 -4.82
CA SER A 495 15.36 -3.61 -4.19
C SER A 495 15.49 -3.64 -2.67
N LEU A 496 14.78 -2.73 -1.99
CA LEU A 496 14.61 -2.78 -0.53
C LEU A 496 13.44 -3.69 -0.13
N GLY A 497 12.49 -3.86 -1.04
CA GLY A 497 11.23 -4.57 -0.82
C GLY A 497 10.20 -4.19 -1.88
N LYS A 498 8.95 -4.53 -1.63
CA LYS A 498 7.78 -4.06 -2.38
C LYS A 498 7.02 -3.01 -1.58
N GLU A 499 6.65 -1.92 -2.24
CA GLU A 499 5.52 -1.11 -1.82
C GLU A 499 4.25 -1.70 -2.45
N ILE A 500 3.22 -1.89 -1.62
CA ILE A 500 1.88 -2.27 -2.01
C ILE A 500 1.01 -1.05 -1.78
N ILE A 501 0.54 -0.45 -2.87
CA ILE A 501 -0.37 0.70 -2.82
C ILE A 501 -1.76 0.20 -3.20
N ASP A 502 -2.69 0.31 -2.26
CA ASP A 502 -4.13 0.11 -2.45
C ASP A 502 -4.84 1.46 -2.34
N SER A 503 -6.14 1.55 -2.63
CA SER A 503 -6.90 2.81 -2.52
C SER A 503 -6.84 3.44 -1.13
N ASP A 504 -6.67 2.60 -0.11
CA ASP A 504 -6.75 2.97 1.30
C ASP A 504 -5.44 2.67 2.08
N PHE A 505 -4.43 2.05 1.45
CA PHE A 505 -3.22 1.54 2.12
C PHE A 505 -1.91 1.78 1.39
N ALA A 506 -0.86 1.92 2.21
CA ALA A 506 0.54 1.80 1.82
C ALA A 506 1.21 0.78 2.74
N GLN A 507 1.50 -0.43 2.23
CA GLN A 507 2.29 -1.43 2.96
C GLN A 507 3.67 -1.59 2.32
N PHE A 508 4.71 -1.70 3.15
CA PHE A 508 6.04 -2.11 2.71
C PHE A 508 6.32 -3.56 3.13
N VAL A 509 6.68 -4.41 2.17
CA VAL A 509 7.06 -5.81 2.40
C VAL A 509 8.52 -5.98 2.03
N ALA A 510 9.37 -6.33 3.00
CA ALA A 510 10.77 -6.64 2.74
C ALA A 510 10.90 -7.90 1.86
N GLU A 511 11.74 -7.84 0.83
CA GLU A 511 12.07 -8.98 -0.05
C GLU A 511 13.59 -9.16 -0.12
N GLU A 512 14.06 -10.27 -0.69
CA GLU A 512 15.48 -10.45 -0.97
C GLU A 512 16.02 -9.32 -1.88
N PRO A 513 17.20 -8.76 -1.61
CA PRO A 513 17.76 -7.68 -2.42
C PRO A 513 18.10 -8.12 -3.86
N THR A 514 17.41 -7.54 -4.86
CA THR A 514 17.58 -7.86 -6.28
C THR A 514 17.92 -6.61 -7.12
N PRO A 515 18.74 -6.73 -8.19
CA PRO A 515 19.01 -5.60 -9.09
C PRO A 515 17.80 -5.25 -9.97
N LEU A 516 17.37 -3.98 -9.95
CA LEU A 516 16.29 -3.45 -10.78
C LEU A 516 16.63 -2.08 -11.38
N ILE A 517 15.80 -1.62 -12.33
CA ILE A 517 15.69 -0.20 -12.70
C ILE A 517 14.37 0.29 -12.12
N GLU A 518 14.38 1.33 -11.29
CA GLU A 518 13.15 1.88 -10.71
C GLU A 518 12.17 2.35 -11.79
N GLN A 519 10.86 2.27 -11.51
CA GLN A 519 9.81 2.61 -12.47
C GLN A 519 9.95 4.05 -13.02
N ALA A 520 10.30 5.01 -12.16
CA ALA A 520 10.59 6.40 -12.57
C ALA A 520 11.78 6.49 -13.55
N SER A 521 12.83 5.68 -13.34
CA SER A 521 13.98 5.60 -14.24
C SER A 521 13.65 4.88 -15.54
N ARG A 522 12.86 3.79 -15.53
CA ARG A 522 12.34 3.15 -16.75
C ARG A 522 11.55 4.16 -17.59
N SER A 523 10.60 4.86 -16.97
CA SER A 523 9.80 5.89 -17.63
C SER A 523 10.65 7.03 -18.18
N TRP A 524 11.65 7.50 -17.41
CA TRP A 524 12.58 8.53 -17.87
C TRP A 524 13.44 8.08 -19.06
N LEU A 525 14.01 6.86 -19.03
CA LEU A 525 14.78 6.30 -20.14
C LEU A 525 13.95 6.23 -21.41
N LEU A 526 12.74 5.65 -21.33
CA LEU A 526 11.84 5.55 -22.47
C LEU A 526 11.48 6.94 -23.01
N ALA A 527 11.26 7.92 -22.14
CA ALA A 527 10.86 9.27 -22.53
C ALA A 527 12.00 10.16 -23.04
N ASN A 528 13.27 9.82 -22.78
CA ASN A 528 14.41 10.69 -23.10
C ASN A 528 15.51 10.02 -23.96
N LEU A 529 15.50 8.71 -24.16
CA LEU A 529 16.48 7.99 -25.00
C LEU A 529 15.82 7.39 -26.24
N ASN A 530 16.59 7.30 -27.32
CA ASN A 530 16.18 6.56 -28.53
C ASN A 530 16.67 5.10 -28.48
N GLY A 531 16.33 4.31 -29.50
CA GLY A 531 16.70 2.89 -29.54
C GLY A 531 18.22 2.63 -29.60
N GLU A 532 19.00 3.50 -30.24
CA GLU A 532 20.47 3.38 -30.31
C GLU A 532 21.14 3.74 -28.97
N ASP A 533 20.59 4.71 -28.22
CA ASP A 533 21.00 5.03 -26.85
C ASP A 533 20.74 3.82 -25.92
N LEU A 534 19.55 3.21 -25.98
CA LEU A 534 19.21 2.01 -25.20
C LEU A 534 20.09 0.80 -25.58
N LEU A 535 20.37 0.60 -26.87
CA LEU A 535 21.29 -0.43 -27.34
C LEU A 535 22.73 -0.18 -26.86
N SER A 536 23.15 1.09 -26.82
CA SER A 536 24.47 1.48 -26.31
C SER A 536 24.59 1.20 -24.82
N LEU A 537 23.54 1.48 -24.02
CA LEU A 537 23.47 1.07 -22.61
C LEU A 537 23.53 -0.47 -22.46
N ALA A 538 22.79 -1.23 -23.27
CA ALA A 538 22.80 -2.71 -23.21
C ALA A 538 24.19 -3.33 -23.46
N LYS A 539 25.08 -2.63 -24.16
CA LYS A 539 26.47 -3.06 -24.45
C LYS A 539 27.44 -2.77 -23.29
N ILE A 540 27.06 -1.97 -22.29
CA ILE A 540 27.91 -1.66 -21.14
C ILE A 540 27.99 -2.86 -20.19
N LYS A 541 29.15 -3.51 -20.16
CA LYS A 541 29.40 -4.76 -19.41
C LYS A 541 29.37 -4.63 -17.88
N THR A 542 29.33 -3.42 -17.33
CA THR A 542 29.19 -3.19 -15.87
C THR A 542 27.74 -3.27 -15.40
N LEU A 543 26.76 -3.26 -16.31
CA LEU A 543 25.36 -3.51 -15.98
C LEU A 543 25.11 -5.02 -15.85
N PRO A 544 24.23 -5.48 -14.94
CA PRO A 544 23.85 -6.90 -14.85
C PRO A 544 23.22 -7.40 -16.14
N ASP A 545 23.48 -8.66 -16.51
CA ASP A 545 23.00 -9.23 -17.79
C ASP A 545 21.47 -9.22 -17.92
N ALA A 546 20.73 -9.39 -16.82
CA ALA A 546 19.27 -9.25 -16.81
C ALA A 546 18.80 -7.83 -17.20
N ILE A 547 19.53 -6.79 -16.78
CA ILE A 547 19.24 -5.40 -17.12
C ILE A 547 19.63 -5.10 -18.57
N ARG A 548 20.81 -5.59 -19.00
CA ARG A 548 21.28 -5.49 -20.38
C ARG A 548 20.33 -6.18 -21.36
N LEU A 549 19.74 -7.31 -20.96
CA LEU A 549 18.72 -8.04 -21.72
C LEU A 549 17.43 -7.22 -21.87
N GLN A 550 16.96 -6.55 -20.81
CA GLN A 550 15.80 -5.65 -20.86
C GLN A 550 16.04 -4.45 -21.80
N LEU A 551 17.22 -3.83 -21.71
CA LEU A 551 17.61 -2.70 -22.57
C LEU A 551 17.69 -3.11 -24.04
N ALA A 552 18.32 -4.26 -24.34
CA ALA A 552 18.41 -4.78 -25.71
C ALA A 552 17.04 -5.22 -26.26
N GLY A 553 16.16 -5.79 -25.42
CA GLY A 553 14.80 -6.17 -25.80
C GLY A 553 13.92 -4.97 -26.17
N GLU A 554 14.08 -3.86 -25.44
CA GLU A 554 13.38 -2.61 -25.75
C GLU A 554 13.94 -1.92 -27.00
N ALA A 555 15.27 -1.88 -27.16
CA ALA A 555 15.91 -1.40 -28.40
C ALA A 555 15.49 -2.22 -29.63
N TRP A 556 15.33 -3.54 -29.48
CA TRP A 556 14.84 -4.42 -30.55
C TRP A 556 13.37 -4.13 -30.88
N ARG A 557 12.51 -3.91 -29.87
CA ARG A 557 11.13 -3.44 -30.06
C ARG A 557 11.08 -2.13 -30.84
N MET A 558 11.88 -1.13 -30.43
CA MET A 558 11.93 0.17 -31.10
C MET A 558 12.40 0.03 -32.55
N GLY A 559 13.47 -0.71 -32.82
CA GLY A 559 13.95 -0.94 -34.18
C GLY A 559 12.92 -1.59 -35.11
N ALA A 560 12.18 -2.59 -34.61
CA ALA A 560 11.15 -3.28 -35.38
C ALA A 560 9.86 -2.45 -35.56
N LEU A 561 9.48 -1.63 -34.57
CA LEU A 561 8.32 -0.74 -34.65
C LEU A 561 8.60 0.56 -35.42
N LEU A 562 9.84 1.04 -35.50
CA LEU A 562 10.23 2.22 -36.27
C LEU A 562 10.70 1.89 -37.70
N ASP A 563 10.73 0.61 -38.07
CA ASP A 563 11.34 0.10 -39.32
C ASP A 563 12.79 0.57 -39.52
N GLN A 564 13.59 0.49 -38.44
CA GLN A 564 15.02 0.78 -38.44
C GLN A 564 15.83 -0.55 -38.45
N PRO A 565 16.08 -1.17 -39.62
CA PRO A 565 16.60 -2.54 -39.69
C PRO A 565 18.02 -2.73 -39.14
N LYS A 566 18.84 -1.67 -39.13
CA LYS A 566 20.18 -1.69 -38.51
C LYS A 566 20.09 -1.83 -36.99
N LEU A 567 19.30 -0.97 -36.37
CA LEU A 567 18.99 -1.03 -34.94
C LEU A 567 18.34 -2.37 -34.57
N GLU A 568 17.30 -2.78 -35.30
CA GLU A 568 16.58 -4.03 -35.05
C GLU A 568 17.53 -5.24 -35.02
N LYS A 569 18.40 -5.35 -36.04
CA LYS A 569 19.41 -6.42 -36.13
C LYS A 569 20.42 -6.36 -34.98
N SER A 570 21.03 -5.21 -34.74
CA SER A 570 22.09 -5.07 -33.72
C SER A 570 21.57 -5.20 -32.28
N ALA A 571 20.32 -4.79 -32.04
CA ALA A 571 19.63 -5.02 -30.78
C ALA A 571 19.26 -6.49 -30.58
N TYR A 572 18.77 -7.18 -31.62
CA TYR A 572 18.57 -8.63 -31.56
C TYR A 572 19.87 -9.40 -31.34
N GLU A 573 20.98 -9.04 -31.99
CA GLU A 573 22.30 -9.67 -31.77
C GLU A 573 22.76 -9.50 -30.32
N THR A 574 22.56 -8.31 -29.74
CA THR A 574 22.88 -8.04 -28.33
C THR A 574 21.96 -8.83 -27.39
N TRP A 575 20.64 -8.79 -27.62
CA TRP A 575 19.63 -9.53 -26.83
C TRP A 575 19.87 -11.04 -26.88
N SER A 576 20.08 -11.60 -28.06
CA SER A 576 20.32 -13.02 -28.26
C SER A 576 21.69 -13.47 -27.75
N SER A 577 22.68 -12.59 -27.59
CA SER A 577 23.93 -12.94 -26.88
C SER A 577 23.72 -13.16 -25.38
N LEU A 578 22.72 -12.49 -24.79
CA LEU A 578 22.36 -12.56 -23.36
C LEU A 578 21.23 -13.56 -23.08
N SER A 579 20.40 -13.84 -24.07
CA SER A 579 19.28 -14.77 -23.99
C SER A 579 19.71 -16.23 -24.24
N SER A 580 19.11 -17.15 -23.50
CA SER A 580 19.17 -18.59 -23.80
C SER A 580 18.43 -18.94 -25.11
N GLN A 581 17.52 -18.08 -25.57
CA GLN A 581 16.73 -18.30 -26.78
C GLN A 581 17.50 -17.83 -28.03
N LYS A 582 17.61 -18.70 -29.04
CA LYS A 582 18.15 -18.37 -30.37
C LYS A 582 17.04 -18.50 -31.40
N ILE A 583 16.76 -17.41 -32.12
CA ILE A 583 15.66 -17.32 -33.09
C ILE A 583 16.23 -17.15 -34.51
N ALA A 584 15.76 -17.96 -35.45
CA ALA A 584 16.15 -17.86 -36.85
C ALA A 584 15.69 -16.52 -37.46
N PRO A 585 16.48 -15.87 -38.35
CA PRO A 585 16.17 -14.54 -38.88
C PRO A 585 14.74 -14.36 -39.40
N ALA A 586 14.24 -15.33 -40.17
CA ALA A 586 12.88 -15.30 -40.75
C ALA A 586 11.75 -15.33 -39.70
N ALA A 587 12.03 -15.71 -38.45
CA ALA A 587 11.06 -15.81 -37.37
C ALA A 587 11.20 -14.70 -36.31
N GLN A 588 12.22 -13.84 -36.39
CA GLN A 588 12.53 -12.82 -35.36
C GLN A 588 11.34 -11.90 -35.06
N ARG A 589 10.74 -11.26 -36.07
CA ARG A 589 9.58 -10.37 -35.88
C ARG A 589 8.34 -11.10 -35.35
N PHE A 590 8.13 -12.37 -35.72
CA PHE A 590 7.08 -13.20 -35.13
C PHE A 590 7.34 -13.45 -33.64
N HIS A 591 8.54 -13.88 -33.27
CA HIS A 591 8.88 -14.12 -31.86
C HIS A 591 8.83 -12.85 -31.02
N LEU A 592 9.23 -11.69 -31.58
CA LEU A 592 9.09 -10.39 -30.94
C LEU A 592 7.61 -10.06 -30.67
N ALA A 593 6.75 -10.12 -31.70
CA ALA A 593 5.32 -9.88 -31.57
C ALA A 593 4.63 -10.85 -30.60
N ARG A 594 4.93 -12.15 -30.71
CA ARG A 594 4.49 -13.19 -29.78
C ARG A 594 4.87 -12.84 -28.34
N SER A 595 6.12 -12.42 -28.10
CA SER A 595 6.62 -12.14 -26.76
C SER A 595 6.09 -10.82 -26.19
N MET A 596 5.81 -9.82 -27.04
CA MET A 596 5.09 -8.60 -26.67
C MET A 596 3.64 -8.92 -26.27
N LEU A 597 2.90 -9.63 -27.14
CA LEU A 597 1.52 -10.07 -26.89
C LEU A 597 1.41 -10.92 -25.61
N LEU A 598 2.34 -11.84 -25.38
CA LEU A 598 2.36 -12.70 -24.18
C LEU A 598 2.91 -12.00 -22.92
N LYS A 599 3.43 -10.76 -23.01
CA LYS A 599 4.18 -10.08 -21.92
C LYS A 599 5.43 -10.89 -21.46
N ALA A 600 6.01 -11.67 -22.37
CA ALA A 600 7.11 -12.61 -22.12
C ALA A 600 8.50 -12.13 -22.60
N LEU A 601 8.59 -10.94 -23.22
CA LEU A 601 9.87 -10.32 -23.58
C LEU A 601 10.44 -9.57 -22.37
N PRO A 602 11.67 -9.87 -21.89
CA PRO A 602 12.39 -8.99 -20.99
C PRO A 602 12.64 -7.66 -21.72
N ARG A 603 11.92 -6.61 -21.31
CA ARG A 603 12.02 -5.22 -21.79
C ARG A 603 11.78 -4.27 -20.61
N LEU A 604 11.95 -2.95 -20.79
CA LEU A 604 11.70 -1.92 -19.76
C LEU A 604 10.20 -1.71 -19.44
N ASN A 605 9.38 -2.78 -19.43
CA ASN A 605 7.93 -2.69 -19.27
C ASN A 605 7.54 -2.13 -17.89
N GLN A 606 6.42 -1.41 -17.82
CA GLN A 606 6.14 -0.53 -16.68
C GLN A 606 5.67 -1.22 -15.39
N ASN A 607 5.11 -2.44 -15.46
CA ASN A 607 4.66 -3.18 -14.28
C ASN A 607 5.45 -4.48 -14.08
N GLU A 608 6.08 -4.60 -12.91
CA GLU A 608 6.57 -5.87 -12.34
C GLU A 608 5.46 -6.64 -11.63
N SER A 609 4.37 -5.96 -11.26
CA SER A 609 3.13 -6.59 -10.79
C SER A 609 2.57 -7.52 -11.87
N GLY A 610 2.68 -8.83 -11.62
CA GLY A 610 2.06 -9.89 -12.44
C GLY A 610 0.53 -9.90 -12.37
N VAL A 611 -0.07 -8.94 -11.66
CA VAL A 611 -1.50 -8.64 -11.62
C VAL A 611 -2.00 -8.39 -13.05
N ALA A 612 -3.22 -8.85 -13.33
CA ALA A 612 -3.80 -8.85 -14.66
C ALA A 612 -4.16 -7.44 -15.15
N ALA A 613 -3.15 -6.64 -15.53
CA ALA A 613 -3.34 -5.34 -16.17
C ALA A 613 -4.03 -5.54 -17.54
N THR A 614 -5.36 -5.40 -17.52
CA THR A 614 -6.26 -5.45 -18.66
C THR A 614 -6.12 -4.17 -19.48
N GLY A 615 -5.42 -4.25 -20.61
CA GLY A 615 -5.17 -3.09 -21.47
C GLY A 615 -4.03 -2.24 -20.95
N TYR A 616 -2.80 -2.57 -21.35
CA TYR A 616 -1.68 -1.65 -21.14
C TYR A 616 -1.56 -0.74 -22.36
N HIS A 617 -1.70 0.57 -22.14
CA HIS A 617 -1.29 1.56 -23.09
C HIS A 617 0.22 1.44 -23.32
N SER A 618 0.64 0.91 -24.47
CA SER A 618 2.00 1.19 -24.91
C SER A 618 2.07 2.68 -25.27
N TRP A 619 2.75 3.44 -24.40
CA TRP A 619 3.13 4.83 -24.62
C TRP A 619 2.06 5.93 -24.42
N THR A 620 1.25 5.84 -23.36
CA THR A 620 0.72 7.05 -22.69
C THR A 620 1.51 7.40 -21.43
N PRO A 621 2.09 8.60 -21.33
CA PRO A 621 2.47 9.21 -20.05
C PRO A 621 1.21 9.66 -19.28
N SER A 622 0.35 8.72 -18.91
CA SER A 622 -0.84 8.86 -18.05
C SER A 622 -1.27 7.42 -17.74
N GLU A 623 -1.39 6.98 -16.49
CA GLU A 623 -1.95 7.69 -15.32
C GLU A 623 -1.06 7.67 -14.06
N GLN A 624 0.25 7.50 -14.20
CA GLN A 624 1.20 7.63 -13.09
C GLN A 624 1.03 8.99 -12.35
N PRO A 625 0.98 9.01 -11.00
CA PRO A 625 1.06 10.24 -10.21
C PRO A 625 2.23 11.11 -10.68
N ALA A 626 2.03 12.43 -10.72
CA ALA A 626 3.01 13.36 -11.26
C ALA A 626 4.37 13.26 -10.57
N ASP A 627 4.33 12.91 -9.28
CA ASP A 627 5.38 12.53 -8.34
C ASP A 627 6.49 11.63 -8.93
N TYR A 628 6.16 10.79 -9.92
CA TYR A 628 7.10 9.83 -10.54
C TYR A 628 7.80 10.34 -11.80
N ARG A 629 7.53 11.58 -12.25
CA ARG A 629 8.02 12.09 -13.55
C ARG A 629 9.13 13.11 -13.40
N TRP A 630 10.33 12.70 -13.80
CA TRP A 630 11.45 13.60 -14.01
C TRP A 630 11.33 14.28 -15.37
N GLU A 631 11.05 15.57 -15.39
CA GLU A 631 11.04 16.38 -16.63
C GLU A 631 12.43 16.90 -17.05
N THR A 632 13.47 16.55 -16.29
CA THR A 632 14.88 16.86 -16.59
C THR A 632 15.30 16.12 -17.86
N ARG A 633 15.93 16.82 -18.80
CA ARG A 633 16.44 16.24 -20.05
C ARG A 633 17.84 15.63 -19.84
N PRO A 634 18.34 14.76 -20.75
CA PRO A 634 19.70 14.27 -20.65
C PRO A 634 20.72 15.37 -20.93
N ALA A 635 21.68 15.56 -20.02
CA ALA A 635 22.73 16.59 -20.17
C ALA A 635 23.62 16.40 -21.41
N PHE A 636 23.66 15.17 -21.95
CA PHE A 636 24.52 14.75 -23.07
C PHE A 636 23.83 14.77 -24.44
N GLN A 637 22.54 15.07 -24.51
CA GLN A 637 21.84 15.15 -25.80
C GLN A 637 21.82 16.59 -26.34
N ASN A 638 22.32 16.75 -27.56
CA ASN A 638 22.18 18.00 -28.30
C ASN A 638 20.75 18.17 -28.86
N THR A 639 20.46 19.35 -29.41
CA THR A 639 19.12 19.68 -29.94
C THR A 639 18.69 18.78 -31.10
N ALA A 640 19.61 18.30 -31.94
CA ALA A 640 19.29 17.39 -33.04
C ALA A 640 18.94 15.98 -32.54
N GLN A 641 19.67 15.47 -31.54
CA GLN A 641 19.35 14.19 -30.89
C GLN A 641 17.96 14.23 -30.23
N ARG A 642 17.66 15.31 -29.49
CA ARG A 642 16.33 15.53 -28.88
C ARG A 642 15.20 15.61 -29.92
N ALA A 643 15.44 16.28 -31.05
CA ALA A 643 14.46 16.35 -32.14
C ALA A 643 14.23 14.98 -32.80
N ALA A 644 15.29 14.21 -33.09
CA ALA A 644 15.17 12.86 -33.64
C ALA A 644 14.43 11.91 -32.66
N GLN A 645 14.77 11.98 -31.38
CA GLN A 645 14.14 11.18 -30.33
C GLN A 645 12.66 11.52 -30.15
N GLN A 646 12.27 12.80 -30.25
CA GLN A 646 10.86 13.21 -30.24
C GLN A 646 10.09 12.71 -31.48
N THR A 647 10.74 12.67 -32.66
CA THR A 647 10.17 12.10 -33.90
C THR A 647 9.94 10.59 -33.77
N ASP A 648 10.91 9.85 -33.22
CA ASP A 648 10.75 8.42 -32.92
C ASP A 648 9.57 8.18 -31.95
N LEU A 649 9.46 8.97 -30.88
CA LEU A 649 8.36 8.86 -29.92
C LEU A 649 6.99 9.18 -30.52
N ASN A 650 6.89 10.19 -31.39
CA ASN A 650 5.64 10.49 -32.09
C ASN A 650 5.27 9.36 -33.05
N THR A 651 6.23 8.83 -33.80
CA THR A 651 6.04 7.68 -34.69
C THR A 651 5.56 6.44 -33.92
N LEU A 652 6.11 6.18 -32.71
CA LEU A 652 5.67 5.08 -31.85
C LEU A 652 4.26 5.28 -31.28
N ARG A 653 3.83 6.53 -31.03
CA ARG A 653 2.45 6.85 -30.57
C ARG A 653 1.42 6.73 -31.69
N GLU A 654 1.79 7.11 -32.91
CA GLU A 654 0.92 7.06 -34.09
C GLU A 654 0.77 5.64 -34.65
N ARG A 655 1.80 4.79 -34.50
CA ARG A 655 1.74 3.39 -34.93
C ARG A 655 0.89 2.53 -34.00
N ASN A 656 -0.12 1.90 -34.58
CA ASN A 656 -0.98 0.96 -33.87
C ASN A 656 -0.22 -0.35 -33.56
N GLU A 657 0.20 -0.56 -32.31
CA GLU A 657 0.96 -1.75 -31.89
C GLU A 657 0.16 -3.04 -32.17
N THR A 658 -1.17 -3.05 -31.95
CA THR A 658 -2.04 -4.20 -32.25
C THR A 658 -2.06 -4.54 -33.75
N GLU A 659 -2.09 -3.53 -34.63
CA GLU A 659 -1.97 -3.74 -36.07
C GLU A 659 -0.62 -4.38 -36.41
N TRP A 660 0.48 -3.87 -35.87
CA TRP A 660 1.82 -4.42 -36.09
C TRP A 660 1.94 -5.86 -35.59
N LEU A 661 1.42 -6.15 -34.38
CA LEU A 661 1.34 -7.51 -33.82
C LEU A 661 0.58 -8.45 -34.76
N GLY A 662 -0.58 -8.02 -35.25
CA GLY A 662 -1.37 -8.78 -36.22
C GLY A 662 -0.61 -9.07 -37.52
N ARG A 663 0.11 -8.08 -38.05
CA ARG A 663 0.95 -8.23 -39.25
C ARG A 663 2.08 -9.25 -39.09
N GLN A 664 2.61 -9.48 -37.89
CA GLN A 664 3.63 -10.51 -37.66
C GLN A 664 3.04 -11.89 -37.31
N ILE A 665 1.95 -11.93 -36.53
CA ILE A 665 1.40 -13.17 -35.96
C ILE A 665 0.51 -13.92 -36.95
N LEU A 666 -0.38 -13.21 -37.66
CA LEU A 666 -1.39 -13.85 -38.52
C LEU A 666 -0.80 -14.60 -39.72
N PRO A 667 0.22 -14.09 -40.45
CA PRO A 667 0.83 -14.83 -41.55
C PRO A 667 1.58 -16.08 -41.07
N TRP A 668 2.26 -15.99 -39.92
CA TRP A 668 3.00 -17.12 -39.35
C TRP A 668 2.06 -18.24 -38.91
N LEU A 669 0.99 -17.94 -38.17
CA LEU A 669 -0.02 -18.95 -37.78
C LEU A 669 -0.80 -19.51 -38.97
N SER A 670 -0.97 -18.72 -40.04
CA SER A 670 -1.58 -19.21 -41.29
C SER A 670 -0.75 -20.31 -41.94
N THR A 671 0.60 -20.28 -41.82
CA THR A 671 1.49 -21.36 -42.30
C THR A 671 1.69 -22.49 -41.28
N GLN A 672 1.27 -22.30 -40.03
CA GLN A 672 1.43 -23.25 -38.92
C GLN A 672 0.08 -23.67 -38.29
N PRO A 673 -0.86 -24.28 -39.05
CA PRO A 673 -2.22 -24.60 -38.59
C PRO A 673 -2.30 -25.69 -37.50
N LYS A 674 -1.16 -26.25 -37.09
CA LYS A 674 -1.04 -27.22 -35.98
C LYS A 674 -0.26 -26.65 -34.80
N SER A 675 -0.05 -25.34 -34.75
CA SER A 675 0.65 -24.68 -33.65
C SER A 675 -0.12 -24.85 -32.34
N ALA A 676 0.48 -25.48 -31.34
CA ALA A 676 -0.14 -25.70 -30.03
C ALA A 676 -0.47 -24.39 -29.30
N GLU A 677 0.27 -23.31 -29.57
CA GLU A 677 0.04 -21.97 -29.02
C GLU A 677 -0.88 -21.10 -29.90
N GLY A 678 -1.25 -21.57 -31.09
CA GLY A 678 -2.09 -20.85 -32.05
C GLY A 678 -3.42 -20.36 -31.46
N PRO A 679 -4.21 -21.20 -30.76
CA PRO A 679 -5.48 -20.77 -30.15
C PRO A 679 -5.30 -19.60 -29.17
N ALA A 680 -4.34 -19.72 -28.25
CA ALA A 680 -4.13 -18.74 -27.18
C ALA A 680 -3.60 -17.40 -27.71
N LEU A 681 -2.71 -17.43 -28.72
CA LEU A 681 -2.23 -16.23 -29.38
C LEU A 681 -3.36 -15.50 -30.13
N LEU A 682 -4.26 -16.23 -30.79
CA LEU A 682 -5.36 -15.63 -31.54
C LEU A 682 -6.46 -15.07 -30.63
N GLU A 683 -6.86 -15.78 -29.57
CA GLU A 683 -7.75 -15.22 -28.53
C GLU A 683 -7.14 -13.95 -27.95
N LYS A 684 -5.87 -13.98 -27.52
CA LYS A 684 -5.25 -12.81 -26.90
C LYS A 684 -5.14 -11.63 -27.87
N LEU A 685 -4.87 -11.87 -29.16
CA LEU A 685 -4.84 -10.84 -30.18
C LEU A 685 -6.24 -10.20 -30.42
N VAL A 686 -7.32 -10.99 -30.34
CA VAL A 686 -8.71 -10.45 -30.32
C VAL A 686 -8.94 -9.59 -29.07
N TRP A 687 -8.50 -10.03 -27.89
CA TRP A 687 -8.64 -9.24 -26.65
C TRP A 687 -7.85 -7.92 -26.68
N GLU A 688 -6.59 -7.93 -27.12
CA GLU A 688 -5.78 -6.70 -27.23
C GLU A 688 -6.35 -5.73 -28.27
N SER A 689 -6.99 -6.21 -29.34
CA SER A 689 -7.68 -5.34 -30.31
C SER A 689 -8.91 -4.59 -29.78
N ARG A 690 -9.34 -4.87 -28.55
CA ARG A 690 -10.36 -4.12 -27.81
C ARG A 690 -9.79 -3.33 -26.64
N ARG A 691 -8.91 -3.96 -25.85
CA ARG A 691 -8.39 -3.44 -24.57
C ARG A 691 -7.05 -2.72 -24.68
N GLY A 692 -6.24 -3.02 -25.70
CA GLY A 692 -5.06 -2.25 -26.09
C GLY A 692 -5.42 -1.22 -27.16
N MET A 693 -4.50 -0.97 -28.11
CA MET A 693 -4.79 -0.12 -29.26
C MET A 693 -5.86 -0.78 -30.13
N ARG A 694 -7.02 -0.13 -30.29
CA ARG A 694 -8.14 -0.71 -31.03
C ARG A 694 -7.78 -0.90 -32.51
N HIS A 695 -8.02 -2.10 -33.04
CA HIS A 695 -7.79 -2.38 -34.46
C HIS A 695 -8.68 -3.52 -34.99
N THR A 696 -9.89 -3.15 -35.41
CA THR A 696 -10.93 -4.10 -35.88
C THR A 696 -10.51 -5.03 -37.01
N PRO A 697 -9.71 -4.61 -38.02
CA PRO A 697 -9.22 -5.55 -39.04
C PRO A 697 -8.35 -6.68 -38.45
N THR A 698 -7.50 -6.39 -37.45
CA THR A 698 -6.73 -7.42 -36.74
C THR A 698 -7.66 -8.31 -35.92
N SER A 699 -8.63 -7.73 -35.20
CA SER A 699 -9.62 -8.49 -34.42
C SER A 699 -10.34 -9.51 -35.28
N ARG A 700 -10.91 -9.06 -36.40
CA ARG A 700 -11.66 -9.90 -37.34
C ARG A 700 -10.79 -11.00 -37.93
N ALA A 701 -9.57 -10.68 -38.36
CA ALA A 701 -8.67 -11.66 -38.95
C ALA A 701 -8.21 -12.72 -37.94
N ALA A 702 -7.90 -12.32 -36.69
CA ALA A 702 -7.53 -13.24 -35.61
C ALA A 702 -8.71 -14.16 -35.23
N PHE A 703 -9.91 -13.60 -35.07
CA PHE A 703 -11.14 -14.33 -34.83
C PHE A 703 -11.44 -15.36 -35.93
N GLN A 704 -11.38 -14.93 -37.20
CA GLN A 704 -11.62 -15.81 -38.33
C GLN A 704 -10.60 -16.93 -38.43
N LEU A 705 -9.32 -16.66 -38.14
CA LEU A 705 -8.28 -17.70 -38.16
C LEU A 705 -8.44 -18.69 -37.00
N LEU A 706 -8.82 -18.20 -35.81
CA LEU A 706 -9.10 -19.02 -34.61
C LEU A 706 -10.22 -20.02 -34.89
N HIS A 707 -11.38 -19.54 -35.35
CA HIS A 707 -12.53 -20.39 -35.65
C HIS A 707 -12.32 -21.28 -36.88
N LYS A 708 -11.46 -20.90 -37.83
CA LYS A 708 -11.13 -21.72 -39.02
C LYS A 708 -10.14 -22.86 -38.72
N GLN A 709 -9.07 -22.58 -37.97
CA GLN A 709 -8.01 -23.57 -37.69
C GLN A 709 -8.26 -24.38 -36.41
N TYR A 710 -8.91 -23.78 -35.40
CA TYR A 710 -9.06 -24.34 -34.06
C TYR A 710 -10.52 -24.31 -33.54
N PRO A 711 -11.54 -24.70 -34.33
CA PRO A 711 -12.96 -24.55 -33.98
C PRO A 711 -13.37 -25.24 -32.66
N ASN A 712 -12.67 -26.32 -32.30
CA ASN A 712 -12.95 -27.11 -31.09
C ASN A 712 -12.11 -26.68 -29.87
N SER A 713 -11.34 -25.60 -29.97
CA SER A 713 -10.51 -25.10 -28.85
C SER A 713 -11.35 -24.36 -27.80
N PRO A 714 -11.02 -24.45 -26.50
CA PRO A 714 -11.62 -23.62 -25.46
C PRO A 714 -11.55 -22.12 -25.77
N GLU A 715 -10.45 -21.69 -26.38
CA GLU A 715 -10.18 -20.30 -26.81
C GLU A 715 -11.22 -19.83 -27.83
N ALA A 716 -11.55 -20.67 -28.83
CA ALA A 716 -12.61 -20.38 -29.80
C ALA A 716 -14.01 -20.31 -29.15
N GLN A 717 -14.29 -21.18 -28.17
CA GLN A 717 -15.57 -21.20 -27.46
C GLN A 717 -15.78 -19.97 -26.55
N ARG A 718 -14.69 -19.45 -25.94
CA ARG A 718 -14.68 -18.19 -25.19
C ARG A 718 -14.77 -16.97 -26.11
N THR A 719 -14.05 -17.00 -27.23
CA THR A 719 -13.97 -15.89 -28.19
C THR A 719 -15.19 -15.88 -29.12
N ARG A 720 -16.34 -15.41 -28.63
CA ARG A 720 -17.63 -15.41 -29.36
C ARG A 720 -17.82 -14.26 -30.37
N TYR A 721 -17.08 -13.17 -30.21
CA TYR A 721 -17.16 -11.98 -31.06
C TYR A 721 -15.76 -11.42 -31.34
N TYR A 722 -15.64 -10.59 -32.39
CA TYR A 722 -14.53 -9.67 -32.61
C TYR A 722 -14.99 -8.22 -32.38
N TYR A 723 -14.05 -7.29 -32.30
CA TYR A 723 -14.26 -5.88 -31.93
C TYR A 723 -13.69 -4.93 -32.97
#